data_AF-A0A948RXS9-F1
#
_entry.id   AF-A0A948RXS9-F1
#
_cell.length_a   1.000
_cell.length_b   1.000
_cell.length_c   1.000
_cell.angle_alpha   90.00
_cell.angle_beta   90.00
_cell.angle_gamma   90.00
#
_symmetry.space_group_name_H-M   'P 1'
#
loop_
_entity.id
_entity.type
_entity.pdbx_description
1 polymer ?
#
loop_
_entity_poly.entity_id
_entity_poly.type
_entity_poly.pdbx_seq_one_letter_code
_entity_poly.pdbx_strand_id
1 'polypeptide(L)'
;MRPGIQRDRALPWMGILVALALAGLITLPSGPGAADRFKQKECLDCHKEMESALKERHAHDPFKAKKCDACHKPHGILGALNLKAEGADLCLGCHEEFGAKMESAHLHAPMQGGDCLTCHSAHGTGRPALLTHEKGELCFACHDRGPFERAHVHEPMAAKGCEACHDPHGSEHAGLLTSESIDLCLGCHNNKATLREKHGGTDITTARCVFCHDPHSSAEASLLLPSIHSPVADMDCESCHTLDDQGLVTASAGDEICLECHDLEISGIAVPHAPVADGDCRSCHSPHGSAYPSLLVQREDKLCEECHDPAGSGASDAHQPVADGLCSDCHKPHGTDHPALLTSGINDLCLSCHDMDLQEPDGGSLHAPLAKQECTVCHNPHRSRQKPLLVAGSGELCLSCHLKIKLRNAMEYPHAVVASGECIACHEAHLSSRRNLLKGAAGDLCISCHGEMVEESPKGSVHAPSKEGECLTCHEPHGGGRPGMLTDDPVAICAGCHDDVADPTAFAHGHQPVIDGKCSDCHDAHRSDSPALLAGPSPLICIGCHPDVVDVEGAQSIHPPSQGDCLACHLPHGGGEAGLLVKSLPALCFDCHDEGSEFKRIHLKLDTAGIDCSTCHEPHHSQQPSLFLAQSHAPFEERDCAVCHDPIGAGTPAAEVCKECHDLPQASLAKAKQHAPFLEGECTACHNPHVAEGASLLPVRPVDACKECHDSESLYPDAELAHEPVRMGQCEHCHESHGSEQAPLLKVGRKDLCFSCHEEMRSRLQYANVHAPFAQNSCDDCHDSHGTNFPGILTQEVPALCFKCHDAGDSQMTAKHGGMSLTSVDCLGCHDPHASKGAALSYKNVHAPYEGGDCNDCHEAGTRRIKGGERELCFSCHPGTREDLKEGKLHQPLTGDSPCTACHEPHTAPQEKLLRVTQDKLCEKCHSEAAGEFKQAAHSHPAAENGACTACHNPHLVFADDENITTQICSRCHSFKDHILHPMGEDDLDPRTNEPMGCLSCHNKHGSEYEYILAADPKGPLCVQCHTDKIREIKLN
;
A
#
# COMPACT_ATOMS: atom_id res chain seq x y z
N MET A 1 -26.87 46.45 -20.58
CA MET A 1 -27.92 46.89 -21.52
C MET A 1 -29.25 46.31 -21.02
N ARG A 2 -30.35 46.99 -20.68
CA ARG A 2 -30.83 48.39 -20.62
C ARG A 2 -31.49 48.63 -19.20
N PRO A 3 -32.19 49.74 -18.91
CA PRO A 3 -31.70 51.02 -18.37
C PRO A 3 -32.28 51.38 -16.96
N GLY A 4 -31.70 52.39 -16.30
CA GLY A 4 -32.04 52.81 -14.93
C GLY A 4 -33.01 53.98 -14.77
N ILE A 5 -33.35 54.32 -13.51
CA ILE A 5 -33.97 55.58 -13.03
C ILE A 5 -33.47 55.89 -11.60
N GLN A 6 -33.31 57.19 -11.31
CA GLN A 6 -32.62 57.88 -10.21
C GLN A 6 -33.41 58.04 -8.88
N ARG A 7 -32.65 58.39 -7.81
CA ARG A 7 -32.85 59.46 -6.76
C ARG A 7 -32.35 58.96 -5.38
N ASP A 8 -31.74 59.70 -4.44
CA ASP A 8 -31.33 61.10 -4.29
C ASP A 8 -30.29 61.23 -3.12
N ARG A 9 -29.41 62.23 -3.27
CA ARG A 9 -28.51 63.00 -2.37
C ARG A 9 -28.63 62.97 -0.81
N ALA A 10 -27.46 62.98 -0.12
CA ALA A 10 -26.96 64.01 0.84
C ALA A 10 -25.67 63.51 1.58
N LEU A 11 -24.43 63.91 1.22
CA LEU A 11 -23.55 65.05 1.64
C LEU A 11 -22.83 64.97 3.03
N PRO A 12 -21.60 65.55 3.16
CA PRO A 12 -20.46 65.10 3.99
C PRO A 12 -20.03 66.12 5.07
N TRP A 13 -19.33 65.71 6.13
CA TRP A 13 -18.65 66.65 7.05
C TRP A 13 -17.28 66.12 7.55
N MET A 14 -16.29 67.02 7.47
CA MET A 14 -15.05 67.09 8.27
C MET A 14 -13.88 66.16 7.93
N GLY A 15 -13.25 66.43 6.78
CA GLY A 15 -11.79 66.54 6.74
C GLY A 15 -11.33 67.92 7.24
N ILE A 16 -10.07 68.01 7.68
CA ILE A 16 -9.36 69.24 8.07
C ILE A 16 -9.59 69.70 9.52
N LEU A 17 -9.12 68.93 10.51
CA LEU A 17 -8.75 69.50 11.83
C LEU A 17 -7.64 68.74 12.60
N VAL A 18 -6.98 67.73 12.04
CA VAL A 18 -5.97 66.93 12.78
C VAL A 18 -4.55 67.03 12.18
N ALA A 19 -4.31 67.99 11.26
CA ALA A 19 -3.03 68.11 10.57
C ALA A 19 -1.89 68.78 11.35
N LEU A 20 -2.06 69.25 12.60
CA LEU A 20 -1.04 70.13 13.23
C LEU A 20 -0.84 69.98 14.75
N ALA A 21 -1.08 68.82 15.37
CA ALA A 21 -0.92 68.72 16.84
C ALA A 21 -0.31 67.45 17.43
N LEU A 22 0.31 66.55 16.65
CA LEU A 22 1.00 65.36 17.19
C LEU A 22 2.35 65.13 16.51
N ALA A 23 3.17 66.17 16.48
CA ALA A 23 4.62 66.05 16.40
C ALA A 23 5.17 66.03 17.84
N GLY A 24 5.31 64.85 18.43
CA GLY A 24 6.05 64.67 19.69
C GLY A 24 5.55 63.51 20.56
N LEU A 25 6.40 62.47 20.68
CA LEU A 25 6.31 61.29 21.55
C LEU A 25 5.20 60.29 21.09
N ILE A 26 5.41 59.00 20.83
CA ILE A 26 6.25 57.97 21.46
C ILE A 26 6.60 56.88 20.41
N THR A 27 7.81 56.34 20.52
CA THR A 27 8.36 55.18 19.80
C THR A 27 7.65 53.86 20.14
N LEU A 28 7.15 53.12 19.13
CA LEU A 28 7.07 51.63 19.10
C LEU A 28 7.09 51.15 17.64
N PRO A 29 7.79 50.05 17.30
CA PRO A 29 7.95 49.56 15.93
C PRO A 29 6.75 48.74 15.47
N SER A 30 6.19 49.08 14.31
CA SER A 30 5.27 48.20 13.58
C SER A 30 6.11 47.23 12.74
N GLY A 31 5.93 45.92 12.96
CA GLY A 31 6.61 44.87 12.20
C GLY A 31 6.29 44.90 10.69
N PRO A 32 7.09 44.21 9.86
CA PRO A 32 6.93 44.24 8.41
C PRO A 32 5.58 43.62 8.01
N GLY A 33 4.80 44.38 7.26
CA GLY A 33 3.55 43.91 6.66
C GLY A 33 3.80 42.81 5.62
N ALA A 34 2.84 41.89 5.52
CA ALA A 34 2.90 40.66 4.73
C ALA A 34 3.06 40.81 3.20
N ALA A 35 3.26 42.02 2.67
CA ALA A 35 3.36 42.29 1.23
C ALA A 35 4.79 42.23 0.65
N ASP A 36 5.84 42.27 1.48
CA ASP A 36 7.24 42.28 1.01
C ASP A 36 7.88 40.88 0.83
N ARG A 37 7.14 39.78 1.03
CA ARG A 37 7.72 38.42 1.04
C ARG A 37 7.86 37.73 -0.33
N PHE A 38 7.40 38.31 -1.44
CA PHE A 38 7.48 37.64 -2.75
C PHE A 38 7.86 38.56 -3.92
N LYS A 39 9.12 38.99 -3.97
CA LYS A 39 9.72 39.53 -5.20
C LYS A 39 10.33 38.37 -5.99
N GLN A 40 9.87 38.10 -7.22
CA GLN A 40 10.44 37.04 -8.07
C GLN A 40 11.92 37.35 -8.37
N LYS A 41 12.79 36.36 -8.13
CA LYS A 41 14.22 36.40 -8.48
C LYS A 41 14.42 35.91 -9.92
N GLU A 42 15.41 36.42 -10.64
CA GLU A 42 15.79 35.88 -11.95
C GLU A 42 16.52 34.52 -11.78
N CYS A 43 16.50 33.68 -12.82
CA CYS A 43 17.02 32.31 -12.72
C CYS A 43 18.49 32.25 -12.28
N LEU A 44 19.34 33.17 -12.77
CA LEU A 44 20.77 33.24 -12.41
C LEU A 44 21.03 33.84 -11.02
N ASP A 45 20.03 34.45 -10.38
CA ASP A 45 20.17 34.90 -8.98
C ASP A 45 20.32 33.70 -8.03
N CYS A 46 19.76 32.56 -8.42
CA CYS A 46 19.83 31.29 -7.70
C CYS A 46 20.81 30.28 -8.34
N HIS A 47 20.88 30.18 -9.68
CA HIS A 47 21.75 29.24 -10.41
C HIS A 47 23.08 29.88 -10.85
N LYS A 48 23.88 30.35 -9.89
CA LYS A 48 25.11 31.12 -10.18
C LYS A 48 26.21 30.29 -10.84
N GLU A 49 26.27 28.99 -10.53
CA GLU A 49 27.19 28.03 -11.18
C GLU A 49 27.07 28.02 -12.72
N MET A 50 25.89 28.32 -13.27
CA MET A 50 25.63 28.34 -14.72
C MET A 50 26.21 29.56 -15.45
N GLU A 51 26.70 30.58 -14.73
CA GLU A 51 27.37 31.73 -15.36
C GLU A 51 28.68 31.36 -16.07
N SER A 52 29.30 30.25 -15.69
CA SER A 52 30.52 29.73 -16.30
C SER A 52 30.27 29.26 -17.74
N ALA A 53 29.18 28.50 -17.97
CA ALA A 53 28.79 28.01 -19.28
C ALA A 53 28.41 29.14 -20.26
N LEU A 54 27.93 30.30 -19.77
CA LEU A 54 27.69 31.49 -20.60
C LEU A 54 28.97 32.11 -21.18
N LYS A 55 30.13 31.77 -20.62
CA LYS A 55 31.45 32.27 -21.02
C LYS A 55 32.16 31.31 -21.99
N GLU A 56 31.59 30.15 -22.26
CA GLU A 56 32.15 29.18 -23.22
C GLU A 56 32.18 29.75 -24.65
N ARG A 57 33.17 29.32 -25.43
CA ARG A 57 33.41 29.84 -26.79
C ARG A 57 32.22 29.59 -27.72
N HIS A 58 31.56 28.46 -27.57
CA HIS A 58 30.38 28.06 -28.32
C HIS A 58 29.26 27.76 -27.33
N ALA A 59 28.42 28.76 -27.04
CA ALA A 59 27.23 28.61 -26.20
C ALA A 59 25.98 28.51 -27.07
N HIS A 60 24.99 27.73 -26.62
CA HIS A 60 23.71 27.56 -27.29
C HIS A 60 22.91 28.88 -27.24
N ASP A 61 22.27 29.28 -28.34
CA ASP A 61 21.76 30.65 -28.52
C ASP A 61 20.67 31.08 -27.51
N PRO A 62 19.63 30.26 -27.21
CA PRO A 62 18.67 30.55 -26.12
C PRO A 62 19.34 30.73 -24.76
N PHE A 63 20.39 29.94 -24.48
CA PHE A 63 21.14 30.00 -23.24
C PHE A 63 21.96 31.29 -23.16
N LYS A 64 22.68 31.63 -24.23
CA LYS A 64 23.44 32.89 -24.36
C LYS A 64 22.55 34.14 -24.21
N ALA A 65 21.31 34.06 -24.67
CA ALA A 65 20.31 35.12 -24.52
C ALA A 65 19.69 35.20 -23.10
N LYS A 66 20.12 34.34 -22.17
CA LYS A 66 19.57 34.19 -20.80
C LYS A 66 18.07 33.89 -20.77
N LYS A 67 17.52 33.30 -21.83
CA LYS A 67 16.13 32.87 -21.92
C LYS A 67 16.01 31.45 -21.36
N CYS A 68 16.33 31.28 -20.08
CA CYS A 68 16.32 29.98 -19.42
C CYS A 68 14.93 29.33 -19.48
N ASP A 69 13.89 30.15 -19.47
CA ASP A 69 12.50 29.73 -19.59
C ASP A 69 12.13 29.20 -20.99
N ALA A 70 12.96 29.35 -22.02
CA ALA A 70 12.71 28.75 -23.33
C ALA A 70 12.72 27.22 -23.27
N CYS A 71 13.56 26.65 -22.41
CA CYS A 71 13.70 25.21 -22.24
C CYS A 71 13.29 24.75 -20.84
N HIS A 72 13.46 25.57 -19.80
CA HIS A 72 13.11 25.25 -18.41
C HIS A 72 11.79 25.88 -17.97
N LYS A 73 11.10 25.25 -17.02
CA LYS A 73 9.95 25.82 -16.30
C LYS A 73 10.44 26.42 -14.96
N PRO A 74 9.92 27.59 -14.53
CA PRO A 74 10.32 28.20 -13.26
C PRO A 74 9.99 27.31 -12.05
N HIS A 75 10.96 27.10 -11.14
CA HIS A 75 10.80 26.26 -9.94
C HIS A 75 11.23 27.04 -8.67
N GLY A 76 10.26 27.58 -7.92
CA GLY A 76 10.53 28.51 -6.82
C GLY A 76 10.62 27.91 -5.41
N ILE A 77 10.09 26.70 -5.17
CA ILE A 77 9.96 26.11 -3.82
C ILE A 77 10.36 24.62 -3.78
N LEU A 78 10.22 23.87 -4.88
CA LEU A 78 10.40 22.41 -4.91
C LEU A 78 11.74 21.90 -5.51
N GLY A 79 12.71 22.77 -5.75
CA GLY A 79 14.10 22.36 -6.05
C GLY A 79 14.36 21.51 -7.32
N ALA A 80 13.36 21.19 -8.15
CA ALA A 80 13.54 20.31 -9.31
C ALA A 80 13.64 21.08 -10.65
N LEU A 81 14.63 20.70 -11.47
CA LEU A 81 14.83 21.20 -12.82
C LEU A 81 13.74 20.63 -13.74
N ASN A 82 12.79 21.46 -14.14
CA ASN A 82 11.70 21.07 -15.03
C ASN A 82 11.93 21.57 -16.45
N LEU A 83 11.84 20.71 -17.47
CA LEU A 83 11.90 21.09 -18.88
C LEU A 83 10.50 21.35 -19.45
N LYS A 84 10.40 22.13 -20.54
CA LYS A 84 9.13 22.44 -21.22
C LYS A 84 8.55 21.26 -22.00
N ALA A 85 9.41 20.39 -22.49
CA ALA A 85 9.11 19.14 -23.18
C ALA A 85 10.22 18.13 -22.84
N GLU A 86 9.97 16.85 -23.10
CA GLU A 86 10.86 15.74 -22.74
C GLU A 86 11.66 15.27 -23.97
N GLY A 87 12.89 14.79 -23.76
CA GLY A 87 13.72 14.16 -24.81
C GLY A 87 13.97 15.02 -26.05
N ALA A 88 13.98 14.38 -27.21
CA ALA A 88 14.23 15.02 -28.50
C ALA A 88 13.18 16.09 -28.86
N ASP A 89 11.93 15.97 -28.40
CA ASP A 89 10.84 16.89 -28.73
C ASP A 89 11.12 18.33 -28.26
N LEU A 90 11.84 18.49 -27.15
CA LEU A 90 12.28 19.80 -26.66
C LEU A 90 13.23 20.48 -27.64
N CYS A 91 14.15 19.71 -28.22
CA CYS A 91 15.19 20.19 -29.12
C CYS A 91 14.61 20.38 -30.54
N LEU A 92 13.84 19.42 -31.04
CA LEU A 92 13.23 19.44 -32.37
C LEU A 92 12.18 20.53 -32.52
N GLY A 93 11.54 20.96 -31.43
CA GLY A 93 10.65 22.13 -31.43
C GLY A 93 11.34 23.45 -31.81
N CYS A 94 12.68 23.51 -31.83
CA CYS A 94 13.46 24.62 -32.37
C CYS A 94 14.37 24.21 -33.54
N HIS A 95 14.76 22.93 -33.63
CA HIS A 95 15.59 22.35 -34.70
C HIS A 95 14.74 21.57 -35.72
N GLU A 96 13.61 22.15 -36.15
CA GLU A 96 12.64 21.49 -37.04
C GLU A 96 13.27 20.98 -38.35
N GLU A 97 14.25 21.71 -38.90
CA GLU A 97 14.97 21.31 -40.12
C GLU A 97 15.76 20.00 -39.97
N PHE A 98 16.11 19.61 -38.74
CA PHE A 98 16.78 18.35 -38.44
C PHE A 98 15.78 17.18 -38.30
N GLY A 99 14.49 17.46 -38.10
CA GLY A 99 13.44 16.45 -37.94
C GLY A 99 13.33 15.49 -39.13
N ALA A 100 13.56 15.97 -40.35
CA ALA A 100 13.57 15.11 -41.55
C ALA A 100 14.65 14.01 -41.52
N LYS A 101 15.73 14.21 -40.75
CA LYS A 101 16.81 13.22 -40.61
C LYS A 101 16.52 12.16 -39.54
N MET A 102 15.58 12.44 -38.64
CA MET A 102 15.04 11.48 -37.67
C MET A 102 14.12 10.45 -38.32
N GLU A 103 13.79 10.61 -39.61
CA GLU A 103 12.95 9.69 -40.37
C GLU A 103 13.75 8.71 -41.25
N SER A 104 15.09 8.73 -41.19
CA SER A 104 15.93 7.84 -42.00
C SER A 104 15.73 6.36 -41.68
N ALA A 105 15.83 5.50 -42.70
CA ALA A 105 15.56 4.06 -42.58
C ALA A 105 16.44 3.35 -41.54
N HIS A 106 17.67 3.82 -41.36
CA HIS A 106 18.59 3.32 -40.34
C HIS A 106 19.13 4.47 -39.50
N LEU A 107 18.63 4.59 -38.27
CA LEU A 107 19.11 5.55 -37.29
C LEU A 107 20.23 4.97 -36.44
N HIS A 108 21.18 5.81 -36.04
CA HIS A 108 22.15 5.44 -35.03
C HIS A 108 21.43 5.23 -33.68
N ALA A 109 21.78 4.20 -32.92
CA ALA A 109 20.99 3.78 -31.75
C ALA A 109 20.70 4.91 -30.72
N PRO A 110 21.63 5.80 -30.35
CA PRO A 110 21.35 6.95 -29.48
C PRO A 110 20.28 7.91 -30.06
N MET A 111 20.22 8.03 -31.39
CA MET A 111 19.23 8.87 -32.08
C MET A 111 17.84 8.24 -32.09
N GLN A 112 17.75 6.91 -32.19
CA GLN A 112 16.47 6.20 -32.15
C GLN A 112 15.74 6.36 -30.81
N GLY A 113 16.49 6.50 -29.71
CA GLY A 113 15.96 6.82 -28.38
C GLY A 113 15.75 8.32 -28.11
N GLY A 114 16.08 9.19 -29.06
CA GLY A 114 15.97 10.65 -28.89
C GLY A 114 17.01 11.28 -27.95
N ASP A 115 18.10 10.56 -27.62
CA ASP A 115 19.14 11.06 -26.73
C ASP A 115 20.17 11.91 -27.49
N CYS A 116 19.84 13.18 -27.64
CA CYS A 116 20.72 14.14 -28.32
C CYS A 116 21.91 14.56 -27.44
N LEU A 117 21.79 14.42 -26.11
CA LEU A 117 22.70 15.05 -25.15
C LEU A 117 23.89 14.17 -24.76
N THR A 118 23.89 12.90 -25.13
CA THR A 118 25.10 12.06 -25.08
C THR A 118 26.23 12.69 -25.90
N CYS A 119 25.87 13.21 -27.06
CA CYS A 119 26.81 13.73 -28.05
C CYS A 119 26.88 15.26 -28.08
N HIS A 120 25.79 15.96 -27.78
CA HIS A 120 25.70 17.42 -27.78
C HIS A 120 25.45 18.00 -26.38
N SER A 121 25.88 19.24 -26.15
CA SER A 121 25.55 20.01 -24.95
C SER A 121 24.42 21.01 -25.23
N ALA A 122 23.40 21.04 -24.38
CA ALA A 122 22.27 21.97 -24.49
C ALA A 122 22.61 23.43 -24.12
N HIS A 123 23.74 23.68 -23.44
CA HIS A 123 24.08 25.00 -22.89
C HIS A 123 25.30 25.63 -23.55
N GLY A 124 26.38 24.88 -23.72
CA GLY A 124 27.61 25.41 -24.30
C GLY A 124 28.81 24.52 -24.06
N THR A 125 29.70 24.48 -25.05
CA THR A 125 31.02 23.84 -24.93
C THR A 125 32.09 24.73 -25.57
N GLY A 126 33.36 24.39 -25.36
CA GLY A 126 34.46 25.00 -26.10
C GLY A 126 34.53 24.60 -27.58
N ARG A 127 33.63 23.72 -28.07
CA ARG A 127 33.74 23.02 -29.35
C ARG A 127 32.63 23.40 -30.35
N PRO A 128 32.89 23.38 -31.66
CA PRO A 128 31.87 23.58 -32.69
C PRO A 128 30.72 22.58 -32.58
N ALA A 129 29.52 22.97 -33.02
CA ALA A 129 28.30 22.15 -32.98
C ALA A 129 27.95 21.60 -31.57
N LEU A 130 28.50 22.21 -30.51
CA LEU A 130 28.23 21.88 -29.10
C LEU A 130 28.57 20.43 -28.74
N LEU A 131 29.53 19.80 -29.41
CA LEU A 131 29.91 18.42 -29.13
C LEU A 131 30.52 18.27 -27.72
N THR A 132 30.18 17.16 -27.05
CA THR A 132 30.72 16.80 -25.73
C THR A 132 32.21 16.44 -25.81
N HIS A 133 32.65 15.86 -26.92
CA HIS A 133 34.02 15.46 -27.22
C HIS A 133 34.51 16.01 -28.57
N GLU A 134 35.79 15.82 -28.88
CA GLU A 134 36.30 16.09 -30.23
C GLU A 134 35.71 15.09 -31.23
N LYS A 135 35.45 15.55 -32.47
CA LYS A 135 34.69 14.81 -33.49
C LYS A 135 35.13 13.35 -33.72
N GLY A 136 36.45 13.08 -33.72
CA GLY A 136 36.98 11.72 -33.88
C GLY A 136 36.98 10.87 -32.61
N GLU A 137 37.04 11.50 -31.44
CA GLU A 137 37.05 10.82 -30.13
C GLU A 137 35.64 10.56 -29.61
N LEU A 138 34.65 11.30 -30.11
CA LEU A 138 33.24 11.18 -29.72
C LEU A 138 32.70 9.77 -29.93
N CYS A 139 33.12 9.08 -31.00
CA CYS A 139 32.64 7.74 -31.33
C CYS A 139 33.17 6.70 -30.32
N PHE A 140 34.43 6.85 -29.89
CA PHE A 140 35.07 5.91 -28.96
C PHE A 140 34.68 6.11 -27.49
N ALA A 141 33.84 7.11 -27.20
CA ALA A 141 33.14 7.17 -25.92
C ALA A 141 32.17 5.98 -25.73
N CYS A 142 31.74 5.34 -26.83
CA CYS A 142 30.85 4.18 -26.80
C CYS A 142 31.38 2.97 -27.58
N HIS A 143 32.21 3.16 -28.61
CA HIS A 143 32.77 2.07 -29.42
C HIS A 143 34.17 1.67 -28.98
N ASP A 144 34.48 0.36 -28.99
CA ASP A 144 35.82 -0.13 -28.70
C ASP A 144 36.81 0.33 -29.78
N ARG A 145 37.94 0.89 -29.35
CA ARG A 145 38.96 1.49 -30.20
C ARG A 145 39.87 0.44 -30.86
N GLY A 146 40.10 -0.69 -30.18
CA GLY A 146 41.05 -1.73 -30.61
C GLY A 146 40.84 -2.23 -32.05
N PRO A 147 39.62 -2.59 -32.47
CA PRO A 147 39.32 -3.05 -33.83
C PRO A 147 39.58 -2.05 -34.96
N PHE A 148 39.74 -0.76 -34.66
CA PHE A 148 39.92 0.30 -35.66
C PHE A 148 41.38 0.79 -35.77
N GLU A 149 42.26 0.33 -34.87
CA GLU A 149 43.66 0.74 -34.80
C GLU A 149 44.63 -0.45 -34.95
N ARG A 150 44.22 -1.53 -35.64
CA ARG A 150 45.10 -2.67 -35.90
C ARG A 150 46.25 -2.30 -36.84
N ALA A 151 47.22 -3.20 -37.01
CA ALA A 151 48.50 -2.95 -37.70
C ALA A 151 48.37 -2.30 -39.10
N HIS A 152 47.30 -2.62 -39.82
CA HIS A 152 46.97 -2.03 -41.11
C HIS A 152 45.62 -1.31 -41.01
N VAL A 153 45.67 0.02 -40.95
CA VAL A 153 44.47 0.88 -40.93
C VAL A 153 44.12 1.31 -42.36
N HIS A 154 42.85 1.24 -42.73
CA HIS A 154 42.39 1.67 -44.04
C HIS A 154 42.58 3.19 -44.22
N GLU A 155 43.31 3.59 -45.27
CA GLU A 155 43.76 4.98 -45.47
C GLU A 155 42.64 6.03 -45.43
N PRO A 156 41.45 5.82 -46.06
CA PRO A 156 40.36 6.77 -45.97
C PRO A 156 39.88 7.03 -44.54
N MET A 157 39.92 6.02 -43.67
CA MET A 157 39.56 6.17 -42.26
C MET A 157 40.63 6.98 -41.50
N ALA A 158 41.91 6.72 -41.76
CA ALA A 158 43.01 7.47 -41.17
C ALA A 158 43.04 8.95 -41.63
N ALA A 159 42.66 9.22 -42.89
CA ALA A 159 42.74 10.55 -43.49
C ALA A 159 41.49 11.42 -43.28
N LYS A 160 40.29 10.81 -43.28
CA LYS A 160 39.01 11.53 -43.27
C LYS A 160 38.10 11.16 -42.08
N GLY A 161 38.49 10.19 -41.26
CA GLY A 161 37.71 9.72 -40.11
C GLY A 161 36.51 8.86 -40.50
N CYS A 162 35.73 8.44 -39.49
CA CYS A 162 34.59 7.53 -39.66
C CYS A 162 33.51 8.09 -40.62
N GLU A 163 33.35 9.42 -40.64
CA GLU A 163 32.34 10.09 -41.48
C GLU A 163 32.66 10.09 -42.97
N ALA A 164 33.83 9.61 -43.36
CA ALA A 164 34.14 9.36 -44.76
C ALA A 164 33.19 8.33 -45.39
N CYS A 165 32.70 7.41 -44.54
CA CYS A 165 31.85 6.29 -44.94
C CYS A 165 30.52 6.29 -44.19
N HIS A 166 30.47 6.74 -42.93
CA HIS A 166 29.29 6.66 -42.07
C HIS A 166 28.60 8.01 -41.82
N ASP A 167 27.28 8.00 -41.65
CA ASP A 167 26.53 9.11 -41.10
C ASP A 167 26.21 8.83 -39.62
N PRO A 168 26.78 9.59 -38.65
CA PRO A 168 26.65 9.28 -37.23
C PRO A 168 25.25 9.54 -36.66
N HIS A 169 24.34 10.14 -37.43
CA HIS A 169 22.95 10.36 -36.99
C HIS A 169 22.00 9.32 -37.58
N GLY A 170 22.14 9.03 -38.87
CA GLY A 170 21.26 8.13 -39.59
C GLY A 170 21.46 8.18 -41.10
N SER A 171 21.21 7.08 -41.79
CA SER A 171 21.26 6.99 -43.25
C SER A 171 20.19 6.03 -43.80
N GLU A 172 20.01 6.06 -45.11
CA GLU A 172 19.12 5.14 -45.83
C GLU A 172 19.74 3.74 -46.05
N HIS A 173 21.00 3.53 -45.66
CA HIS A 173 21.76 2.31 -45.93
C HIS A 173 22.19 1.60 -44.63
N ALA A 174 22.15 0.28 -44.63
CA ALA A 174 22.53 -0.53 -43.47
C ALA A 174 23.96 -0.24 -42.99
N GLY A 175 24.16 -0.25 -41.67
CA GLY A 175 25.45 0.13 -41.07
C GLY A 175 25.74 1.64 -41.12
N LEU A 176 24.71 2.47 -41.31
CA LEU A 176 24.79 3.94 -41.37
C LEU A 176 25.69 4.43 -42.51
N LEU A 177 25.80 3.68 -43.60
CA LEU A 177 26.68 4.06 -44.71
C LEU A 177 26.10 5.25 -45.47
N THR A 178 26.98 6.15 -45.92
CA THR A 178 26.59 7.35 -46.70
C THR A 178 26.10 7.03 -48.11
N SER A 179 26.33 5.80 -48.60
CA SER A 179 25.82 5.25 -49.87
C SER A 179 25.81 3.71 -49.81
N GLU A 180 25.23 3.05 -50.83
CA GLU A 180 25.25 1.60 -50.98
C GLU A 180 26.67 1.01 -50.88
N SER A 181 26.85 -0.11 -50.16
CA SER A 181 28.17 -0.62 -49.75
C SER A 181 29.16 -0.82 -50.91
N ILE A 182 28.73 -1.43 -52.01
CA ILE A 182 29.60 -1.68 -53.18
C ILE A 182 29.92 -0.35 -53.88
N ASP A 183 28.93 0.52 -54.06
CA ASP A 183 29.11 1.81 -54.73
C ASP A 183 30.00 2.76 -53.92
N LEU A 184 29.91 2.72 -52.59
CA LEU A 184 30.78 3.45 -51.67
C LEU A 184 32.25 3.04 -51.84
N CYS A 185 32.50 1.72 -51.84
CA CYS A 185 33.84 1.19 -52.04
C CYS A 185 34.36 1.52 -53.43
N LEU A 186 33.57 1.30 -54.49
CA LEU A 186 33.95 1.55 -55.88
C LEU A 186 34.08 3.05 -56.20
N GLY A 187 33.42 3.92 -55.43
CA GLY A 187 33.60 5.38 -55.51
C GLY A 187 35.04 5.82 -55.27
N CYS A 188 35.75 5.09 -54.39
CA CYS A 188 37.18 5.28 -54.14
C CYS A 188 38.06 4.27 -54.92
N HIS A 189 37.62 3.01 -55.04
CA HIS A 189 38.29 1.92 -55.75
C HIS A 189 37.81 1.79 -57.21
N ASN A 190 37.89 2.87 -57.96
CA ASN A 190 37.28 2.97 -59.30
C ASN A 190 38.10 2.33 -60.46
N ASN A 191 39.34 1.90 -60.21
CA ASN A 191 40.19 1.29 -61.25
C ASN A 191 39.97 -0.24 -61.34
N LYS A 192 39.03 -0.65 -62.18
CA LYS A 192 38.66 -2.06 -62.41
C LYS A 192 39.83 -2.94 -62.87
N ALA A 193 40.79 -2.40 -63.62
CA ALA A 193 41.93 -3.18 -64.12
C ALA A 193 42.88 -3.55 -62.98
N THR A 194 43.22 -2.57 -62.13
CA THR A 194 44.03 -2.81 -60.93
C THR A 194 43.30 -3.66 -59.91
N LEU A 195 41.98 -3.47 -59.76
CA LEU A 195 41.17 -4.30 -58.87
C LEU A 195 41.21 -5.77 -59.31
N ARG A 196 40.99 -6.05 -60.59
CA ARG A 196 41.06 -7.40 -61.16
C ARG A 196 42.44 -8.04 -61.03
N GLU A 197 43.51 -7.27 -61.29
CA GLU A 197 44.89 -7.75 -61.14
C GLU A 197 45.21 -8.16 -59.69
N LYS A 198 44.76 -7.36 -58.71
CA LYS A 198 45.01 -7.61 -57.28
C LYS A 198 44.17 -8.75 -56.71
N HIS A 199 43.15 -9.20 -57.42
CA HIS A 199 42.26 -10.31 -57.02
C HIS A 199 42.39 -11.52 -57.96
N GLY A 200 43.62 -11.88 -58.31
CA GLY A 200 43.92 -13.12 -59.04
C GLY A 200 43.37 -13.17 -60.48
N GLY A 201 43.01 -12.03 -61.08
CA GLY A 201 42.41 -11.97 -62.41
C GLY A 201 40.88 -12.10 -62.44
N THR A 202 40.25 -12.21 -61.27
CA THR A 202 38.79 -12.35 -61.10
C THR A 202 38.10 -10.99 -61.04
N ASP A 203 36.96 -10.86 -61.71
CA ASP A 203 36.11 -9.66 -61.58
C ASP A 203 35.30 -9.74 -60.29
N ILE A 204 35.70 -8.94 -59.30
CA ILE A 204 35.06 -8.86 -57.98
C ILE A 204 34.13 -7.66 -57.84
N THR A 205 33.79 -6.97 -58.93
CA THR A 205 32.94 -5.75 -58.88
C THR A 205 31.49 -6.02 -58.48
N THR A 206 31.08 -7.29 -58.44
CA THR A 206 29.77 -7.75 -57.92
C THR A 206 29.89 -8.47 -56.57
N ALA A 207 31.11 -8.61 -56.03
CA ALA A 207 31.34 -9.30 -54.76
C ALA A 207 31.15 -8.36 -53.56
N ARG A 208 30.77 -8.93 -52.40
CA ARG A 208 30.71 -8.19 -51.14
C ARG A 208 32.12 -8.09 -50.55
N CYS A 209 32.80 -6.96 -50.78
CA CYS A 209 34.20 -6.77 -50.38
C CYS A 209 34.47 -7.04 -48.89
N VAL A 210 33.51 -6.73 -48.02
CA VAL A 210 33.62 -6.87 -46.56
C VAL A 210 33.60 -8.33 -46.05
N PHE A 211 33.39 -9.31 -46.93
CA PHE A 211 33.46 -10.74 -46.57
C PHE A 211 34.89 -11.28 -46.55
N CYS A 212 35.81 -10.56 -47.19
CA CYS A 212 37.22 -10.92 -47.22
C CYS A 212 38.10 -9.83 -46.62
N HIS A 213 37.64 -8.57 -46.66
CA HIS A 213 38.36 -7.42 -46.13
C HIS A 213 37.67 -6.79 -44.92
N ASP A 214 38.45 -6.40 -43.91
CA ASP A 214 38.02 -5.45 -42.88
C ASP A 214 38.15 -4.02 -43.45
N PRO A 215 37.05 -3.30 -43.70
CA PRO A 215 37.11 -1.97 -44.30
C PRO A 215 37.63 -0.89 -43.33
N HIS A 216 37.88 -1.22 -42.07
CA HIS A 216 38.39 -0.32 -41.05
C HIS A 216 39.88 -0.56 -40.80
N SER A 217 40.23 -1.73 -40.25
CA SER A 217 41.62 -2.08 -39.98
C SER A 217 41.80 -3.59 -39.81
N SER A 218 42.95 -4.12 -40.19
CA SER A 218 43.29 -5.53 -39.99
C SER A 218 44.69 -5.72 -39.39
N ALA A 219 44.88 -6.86 -38.72
CA ALA A 219 46.20 -7.38 -38.40
C ALA A 219 46.93 -7.88 -39.66
N GLU A 220 46.18 -8.31 -40.67
CA GLU A 220 46.69 -8.89 -41.91
C GLU A 220 46.90 -7.85 -43.01
N ALA A 221 47.90 -8.09 -43.85
CA ALA A 221 48.21 -7.22 -44.99
C ALA A 221 47.01 -7.15 -45.96
N SER A 222 46.88 -6.02 -46.67
CA SER A 222 45.77 -5.76 -47.60
C SER A 222 44.38 -5.82 -46.95
N LEU A 223 44.31 -5.61 -45.62
CA LEU A 223 43.08 -5.57 -44.85
C LEU A 223 42.28 -6.89 -44.84
N LEU A 224 42.91 -8.06 -45.02
CA LEU A 224 42.19 -9.33 -44.98
C LEU A 224 41.63 -9.63 -43.58
N LEU A 225 40.52 -10.38 -43.49
CA LEU A 225 39.98 -10.80 -42.19
C LEU A 225 40.95 -11.71 -41.41
N PRO A 226 40.95 -11.66 -40.06
CA PRO A 226 41.93 -12.37 -39.22
C PRO A 226 41.80 -13.90 -39.23
N SER A 227 40.63 -14.46 -39.53
CA SER A 227 40.46 -15.89 -39.77
C SER A 227 40.09 -16.08 -41.22
N ILE A 228 41.03 -16.53 -42.05
CA ILE A 228 40.80 -16.74 -43.48
C ILE A 228 41.05 -18.20 -43.81
N HIS A 229 40.17 -18.79 -44.60
CA HIS A 229 40.27 -20.20 -44.98
C HIS A 229 41.47 -20.36 -45.93
N SER A 230 42.30 -21.38 -45.72
CA SER A 230 43.60 -21.52 -46.42
C SER A 230 43.54 -21.38 -47.94
N PRO A 231 42.57 -21.99 -48.66
CA PRO A 231 42.40 -21.78 -50.12
C PRO A 231 42.21 -20.32 -50.53
N VAL A 232 41.60 -19.49 -49.68
CA VAL A 232 41.43 -18.05 -49.93
C VAL A 232 42.71 -17.28 -49.62
N ALA A 233 43.41 -17.65 -48.53
CA ALA A 233 44.71 -17.07 -48.18
C ALA A 233 45.76 -17.31 -49.28
N ASP A 234 45.73 -18.49 -49.88
CA ASP A 234 46.65 -18.94 -50.92
C ASP A 234 46.21 -18.50 -52.35
N MET A 235 45.07 -17.83 -52.48
CA MET A 235 44.44 -17.46 -53.76
C MET A 235 44.13 -18.66 -54.68
N ASP A 236 43.92 -19.85 -54.11
CA ASP A 236 43.57 -21.08 -54.82
C ASP A 236 42.05 -21.27 -54.88
N CYS A 237 41.38 -20.37 -55.61
CA CYS A 237 39.92 -20.41 -55.72
C CYS A 237 39.41 -21.64 -56.52
N GLU A 238 40.24 -22.18 -57.42
CA GLU A 238 39.89 -23.30 -58.31
C GLU A 238 39.78 -24.64 -57.57
N SER A 239 40.35 -24.73 -56.36
CA SER A 239 40.21 -25.90 -55.48
C SER A 239 38.77 -26.15 -55.01
N CYS A 240 37.93 -25.11 -54.97
CA CYS A 240 36.54 -25.19 -54.52
C CYS A 240 35.52 -24.58 -55.50
N HIS A 241 35.96 -23.78 -56.47
CA HIS A 241 35.08 -23.12 -57.45
C HIS A 241 35.50 -23.43 -58.89
N THR A 242 34.52 -23.35 -59.80
CA THR A 242 34.71 -23.41 -61.24
C THR A 242 34.12 -22.16 -61.90
N LEU A 243 34.64 -21.79 -63.07
CA LEU A 243 34.16 -20.64 -63.86
C LEU A 243 33.20 -21.13 -64.95
N ASP A 244 31.97 -20.63 -64.94
CA ASP A 244 30.99 -20.82 -66.00
C ASP A 244 30.53 -19.49 -66.62
N ASP A 245 29.61 -19.55 -67.58
CA ASP A 245 29.06 -18.38 -68.28
C ASP A 245 28.20 -17.46 -67.37
N GLN A 246 27.97 -17.83 -66.10
CA GLN A 246 27.24 -17.07 -65.09
C GLN A 246 28.12 -16.56 -63.93
N GLY A 247 29.35 -17.07 -63.76
CA GLY A 247 30.30 -16.59 -62.75
C GLY A 247 31.10 -17.71 -62.07
N LEU A 248 31.53 -17.46 -60.83
CA LEU A 248 32.17 -18.46 -59.96
C LEU A 248 31.07 -19.36 -59.33
N VAL A 249 31.11 -20.67 -59.58
CA VAL A 249 30.18 -21.66 -59.01
C VAL A 249 30.93 -22.76 -58.25
N THR A 250 30.37 -23.26 -57.14
CA THR A 250 31.06 -24.28 -56.30
C THR A 250 31.23 -25.60 -57.04
N ALA A 251 32.37 -26.27 -56.83
CA ALA A 251 32.72 -27.53 -57.50
C ALA A 251 31.83 -28.72 -57.08
N SER A 252 31.33 -28.71 -55.84
CA SER A 252 30.39 -29.67 -55.26
C SER A 252 29.19 -28.94 -54.66
N ALA A 253 28.09 -29.68 -54.42
CA ALA A 253 26.84 -29.12 -53.90
C ALA A 253 26.85 -29.01 -52.36
N GLY A 254 26.44 -27.85 -51.84
CA GLY A 254 26.15 -27.67 -50.41
C GLY A 254 27.35 -27.87 -49.49
N ASP A 255 27.10 -28.44 -48.31
CA ASP A 255 28.09 -28.65 -47.25
C ASP A 255 28.90 -29.95 -47.40
N GLU A 256 28.55 -30.81 -48.36
CA GLU A 256 29.30 -32.04 -48.66
C GLU A 256 30.74 -31.74 -49.09
N ILE A 257 30.97 -30.59 -49.73
CA ILE A 257 32.31 -30.11 -50.13
C ILE A 257 33.26 -29.98 -48.94
N CYS A 258 32.74 -29.68 -47.75
CA CYS A 258 33.54 -29.51 -46.54
C CYS A 258 34.12 -30.86 -46.07
N LEU A 259 33.34 -31.95 -46.18
CA LEU A 259 33.74 -33.29 -45.74
C LEU A 259 34.69 -34.00 -46.71
N GLU A 260 34.90 -33.46 -47.92
CA GLU A 260 35.92 -33.94 -48.85
C GLU A 260 37.35 -33.68 -48.32
N CYS A 261 37.50 -32.70 -47.42
CA CYS A 261 38.77 -32.30 -46.80
C CYS A 261 38.76 -32.39 -45.27
N HIS A 262 37.62 -32.21 -44.60
CA HIS A 262 37.50 -32.26 -43.14
C HIS A 262 36.93 -33.60 -42.66
N ASP A 263 37.79 -34.44 -42.08
CA ASP A 263 37.44 -35.76 -41.55
C ASP A 263 36.81 -35.64 -40.14
N LEU A 264 35.49 -35.41 -40.10
CA LEU A 264 34.70 -35.48 -38.87
C LEU A 264 34.14 -36.91 -38.72
N GLU A 265 34.74 -37.72 -37.85
CA GLU A 265 34.20 -39.03 -37.46
C GLU A 265 32.93 -38.87 -36.60
N ILE A 266 31.82 -38.45 -37.21
CA ILE A 266 30.50 -38.32 -36.55
C ILE A 266 29.94 -39.72 -36.22
N SER A 267 30.36 -40.74 -36.97
CA SER A 267 29.94 -42.14 -36.80
C SER A 267 30.65 -42.80 -35.62
N GLY A 268 30.14 -42.59 -34.40
CA GLY A 268 30.68 -43.24 -33.19
C GLY A 268 30.54 -42.43 -31.91
N ILE A 269 30.20 -41.14 -32.03
CA ILE A 269 29.94 -40.23 -30.91
C ILE A 269 28.54 -40.51 -30.34
N ALA A 270 28.42 -40.74 -29.02
CA ALA A 270 27.11 -41.07 -28.42
C ALA A 270 26.11 -39.90 -28.45
N VAL A 271 26.60 -38.66 -28.38
CA VAL A 271 25.80 -37.42 -28.43
C VAL A 271 26.42 -36.47 -29.49
N PRO A 272 26.13 -36.66 -30.78
CA PRO A 272 26.53 -35.70 -31.82
C PRO A 272 25.70 -34.41 -31.69
N HIS A 273 26.31 -33.25 -31.99
CA HIS A 273 25.56 -31.98 -32.03
C HIS A 273 24.71 -31.91 -33.29
N ALA A 274 23.46 -31.48 -33.17
CA ALA A 274 22.47 -31.61 -34.24
C ALA A 274 22.86 -30.93 -35.57
N PRO A 275 23.33 -29.67 -35.61
CA PRO A 275 23.78 -29.04 -36.88
C PRO A 275 24.91 -29.82 -37.55
N VAL A 276 25.79 -30.43 -36.76
CA VAL A 276 26.92 -31.24 -37.26
C VAL A 276 26.42 -32.59 -37.78
N ALA A 277 25.49 -33.23 -37.07
CA ALA A 277 24.86 -34.46 -37.51
C ALA A 277 24.04 -34.29 -38.81
N ASP A 278 23.42 -33.11 -38.99
CA ASP A 278 22.63 -32.76 -40.16
C ASP A 278 23.47 -32.24 -41.34
N GLY A 279 24.78 -32.08 -41.13
CA GLY A 279 25.73 -31.62 -42.16
C GLY A 279 25.67 -30.12 -42.43
N ASP A 280 25.04 -29.31 -41.58
CA ASP A 280 24.92 -27.85 -41.74
C ASP A 280 26.16 -27.13 -41.17
N CYS A 281 27.29 -27.27 -41.85
CA CYS A 281 28.54 -26.65 -41.42
C CYS A 281 28.52 -25.11 -41.53
N ARG A 282 27.74 -24.57 -42.47
CA ARG A 282 27.72 -23.14 -42.82
C ARG A 282 26.84 -22.28 -41.92
N SER A 283 25.96 -22.89 -41.12
CA SER A 283 25.29 -22.20 -40.02
C SER A 283 26.27 -21.64 -38.99
N CYS A 284 27.39 -22.35 -38.76
CA CYS A 284 28.39 -21.98 -37.77
C CYS A 284 29.69 -21.46 -38.39
N HIS A 285 30.09 -21.93 -39.57
CA HIS A 285 31.37 -21.58 -40.21
C HIS A 285 31.21 -20.83 -41.54
N SER A 286 32.02 -19.79 -41.73
CA SER A 286 32.22 -19.11 -43.01
C SER A 286 33.34 -19.80 -43.81
N PRO A 287 33.04 -20.43 -44.96
CA PRO A 287 34.03 -21.23 -45.70
C PRO A 287 35.12 -20.41 -46.40
N HIS A 288 35.04 -19.07 -46.38
CA HIS A 288 36.04 -18.18 -46.99
C HIS A 288 36.86 -17.42 -45.96
N GLY A 289 36.20 -16.86 -44.96
CA GLY A 289 36.85 -16.07 -43.94
C GLY A 289 35.87 -15.41 -42.99
N SER A 290 36.38 -15.04 -41.82
CA SER A 290 35.64 -14.47 -40.72
C SER A 290 36.51 -13.54 -39.87
N ALA A 291 35.86 -12.59 -39.21
CA ALA A 291 36.46 -11.80 -38.14
C ALA A 291 36.71 -12.63 -36.86
N TYR A 292 36.14 -13.83 -36.76
CA TYR A 292 36.14 -14.66 -35.55
C TYR A 292 37.01 -15.92 -35.71
N PRO A 293 37.64 -16.43 -34.64
CA PRO A 293 38.47 -17.63 -34.67
C PRO A 293 37.72 -18.84 -35.26
N SER A 294 38.48 -19.83 -35.76
CA SER A 294 37.93 -21.07 -36.32
C SER A 294 36.88 -20.85 -37.42
N LEU A 295 36.97 -19.74 -38.15
CA LEU A 295 36.05 -19.36 -39.22
C LEU A 295 34.59 -19.22 -38.78
N LEU A 296 34.31 -18.97 -37.50
CA LEU A 296 32.92 -18.87 -37.05
C LEU A 296 32.19 -17.70 -37.73
N VAL A 297 30.93 -17.85 -38.14
CA VAL A 297 30.18 -16.76 -38.79
C VAL A 297 29.94 -15.56 -37.87
N GLN A 298 30.05 -15.78 -36.56
CA GLN A 298 29.97 -14.78 -35.51
C GLN A 298 30.79 -15.19 -34.27
N ARG A 299 30.77 -14.37 -33.21
CA ARG A 299 31.44 -14.67 -31.94
C ARG A 299 30.80 -15.91 -31.28
N GLU A 300 31.60 -16.75 -30.63
CA GLU A 300 31.18 -18.07 -30.09
C GLU A 300 29.92 -18.01 -29.20
N ASP A 301 29.87 -17.09 -28.26
CA ASP A 301 28.71 -16.83 -27.40
C ASP A 301 27.45 -16.52 -28.23
N LYS A 302 27.56 -15.56 -29.16
CA LYS A 302 26.43 -15.14 -30.00
C LYS A 302 25.97 -16.24 -30.94
N LEU A 303 26.91 -17.04 -31.42
CA LEU A 303 26.63 -18.19 -32.28
C LEU A 303 25.84 -19.27 -31.54
N CYS A 304 26.27 -19.59 -30.32
CA CYS A 304 25.57 -20.56 -29.51
C CYS A 304 24.19 -20.02 -29.10
N GLU A 305 24.10 -18.72 -28.77
CA GLU A 305 22.87 -18.03 -28.34
C GLU A 305 21.77 -17.96 -29.41
N GLU A 306 22.10 -18.06 -30.70
CA GLU A 306 21.08 -18.14 -31.75
C GLU A 306 20.20 -19.39 -31.64
N CYS A 307 20.73 -20.47 -31.07
CA CYS A 307 20.04 -21.75 -30.94
C CYS A 307 19.84 -22.19 -29.48
N HIS A 308 20.73 -21.81 -28.57
CA HIS A 308 20.74 -22.22 -27.16
C HIS A 308 20.51 -21.01 -26.28
N ASP A 309 19.58 -21.07 -25.36
CA ASP A 309 19.43 -20.02 -24.33
C ASP A 309 20.17 -20.45 -23.06
N PRO A 310 21.45 -20.07 -22.85
CA PRO A 310 22.19 -20.41 -21.64
C PRO A 310 21.69 -19.64 -20.41
N ALA A 311 20.82 -18.64 -20.59
CA ALA A 311 20.37 -17.75 -19.54
C ALA A 311 18.99 -18.12 -18.99
N GLY A 312 18.12 -18.73 -19.81
CA GLY A 312 16.69 -18.82 -19.51
C GLY A 312 16.15 -17.43 -19.22
N SER A 313 15.98 -16.59 -20.24
CA SER A 313 15.41 -15.22 -20.17
C SER A 313 15.53 -14.48 -18.80
N GLY A 314 16.59 -13.69 -18.61
CA GLY A 314 16.66 -12.67 -17.55
C GLY A 314 17.62 -12.92 -16.37
N ALA A 315 18.63 -13.78 -16.49
CA ALA A 315 19.67 -13.97 -15.48
C ALA A 315 20.89 -13.04 -15.69
N SER A 316 21.27 -12.26 -14.67
CA SER A 316 22.35 -11.25 -14.73
C SER A 316 23.74 -11.79 -14.40
N ASP A 317 23.86 -12.73 -13.45
CA ASP A 317 25.15 -13.25 -13.02
C ASP A 317 25.48 -14.54 -13.77
N ALA A 318 26.57 -14.52 -14.53
CA ALA A 318 27.07 -15.66 -15.26
C ALA A 318 28.25 -16.30 -14.55
N HIS A 319 28.35 -17.63 -14.66
CA HIS A 319 29.59 -18.33 -14.40
C HIS A 319 30.68 -17.75 -15.29
N GLN A 320 31.83 -17.41 -14.73
CA GLN A 320 32.83 -16.57 -15.41
C GLN A 320 33.22 -17.08 -16.82
N PRO A 321 33.54 -18.38 -17.03
CA PRO A 321 33.69 -18.96 -18.36
C PRO A 321 32.55 -18.69 -19.35
N VAL A 322 31.30 -18.68 -18.88
CA VAL A 322 30.11 -18.37 -19.70
C VAL A 322 29.99 -16.86 -19.95
N ALA A 323 30.37 -16.02 -18.99
CA ALA A 323 30.46 -14.57 -19.18
C ALA A 323 31.49 -14.19 -20.24
N ASP A 324 32.61 -14.92 -20.28
CA ASP A 324 33.72 -14.72 -21.21
C ASP A 324 33.44 -15.33 -22.61
N GLY A 325 32.28 -15.99 -22.79
CA GLY A 325 31.87 -16.60 -24.05
C GLY A 325 32.61 -17.89 -24.40
N LEU A 326 33.21 -18.55 -23.42
CA LEU A 326 34.02 -19.76 -23.57
C LEU A 326 33.15 -21.02 -23.42
N CYS A 327 32.15 -21.15 -24.29
CA CYS A 327 31.21 -22.27 -24.25
C CYS A 327 31.94 -23.62 -24.45
N SER A 328 32.96 -23.64 -25.31
CA SER A 328 33.74 -24.80 -25.68
C SER A 328 34.72 -25.32 -24.62
N ASP A 329 34.91 -24.59 -23.51
CA ASP A 329 35.72 -25.06 -22.37
C ASP A 329 34.97 -26.14 -21.57
N CYS A 330 33.65 -26.04 -21.52
CA CYS A 330 32.78 -26.98 -20.81
C CYS A 330 31.97 -27.87 -21.76
N HIS A 331 31.68 -27.39 -22.97
CA HIS A 331 30.93 -28.13 -23.99
C HIS A 331 31.82 -28.52 -25.18
N LYS A 332 31.46 -29.58 -25.91
CA LYS A 332 32.13 -30.01 -27.13
C LYS A 332 31.19 -29.79 -28.33
N PRO A 333 31.32 -28.68 -29.08
CA PRO A 333 30.34 -28.25 -30.09
C PRO A 333 30.12 -29.24 -31.24
N HIS A 334 31.06 -30.14 -31.52
CA HIS A 334 30.87 -31.17 -32.55
C HIS A 334 30.19 -32.45 -32.04
N GLY A 335 30.21 -32.70 -30.73
CA GLY A 335 29.71 -33.94 -30.13
C GLY A 335 30.65 -34.59 -29.11
N THR A 336 30.08 -35.31 -28.14
CA THR A 336 30.80 -36.04 -27.07
C THR A 336 30.02 -37.27 -26.61
N ASP A 337 30.60 -38.06 -25.72
CA ASP A 337 29.94 -39.22 -25.10
C ASP A 337 29.17 -38.87 -23.82
N HIS A 338 29.27 -37.63 -23.37
CA HIS A 338 28.58 -37.13 -22.18
C HIS A 338 27.27 -36.39 -22.55
N PRO A 339 26.22 -36.49 -21.73
CA PRO A 339 24.98 -35.73 -21.91
C PRO A 339 25.24 -34.21 -21.98
N ALA A 340 24.33 -33.47 -22.63
CA ALA A 340 24.40 -32.02 -22.79
C ALA A 340 25.72 -31.51 -23.41
N LEU A 341 26.38 -32.35 -24.21
CA LEU A 341 27.64 -32.05 -24.88
C LEU A 341 28.80 -31.70 -23.92
N LEU A 342 28.79 -32.20 -22.68
CA LEU A 342 29.86 -31.90 -21.72
C LEU A 342 31.21 -32.53 -22.09
N THR A 343 32.30 -31.88 -21.70
CA THR A 343 33.67 -32.41 -21.86
C THR A 343 33.97 -33.58 -20.92
N SER A 344 33.29 -33.67 -19.76
CA SER A 344 33.35 -34.78 -18.79
C SER A 344 32.03 -34.90 -18.00
N GLY A 345 31.98 -35.79 -17.00
CA GLY A 345 30.82 -35.86 -16.08
C GLY A 345 30.70 -34.59 -15.23
N ILE A 346 29.48 -34.09 -15.00
CA ILE A 346 29.25 -32.75 -14.43
C ILE A 346 29.96 -32.49 -13.09
N ASN A 347 30.05 -33.49 -12.20
CA ASN A 347 30.73 -33.32 -10.91
C ASN A 347 32.26 -33.30 -11.04
N ASP A 348 32.81 -34.18 -11.86
CA ASP A 348 34.25 -34.21 -12.15
C ASP A 348 34.67 -32.95 -12.91
N LEU A 349 33.80 -32.42 -13.78
CA LEU A 349 33.99 -31.15 -14.47
C LEU A 349 34.09 -30.00 -13.46
N CYS A 350 33.15 -29.88 -12.53
CA CYS A 350 33.19 -28.86 -11.48
C CYS A 350 34.45 -28.99 -10.61
N LEU A 351 34.78 -30.20 -10.13
CA LEU A 351 35.93 -30.45 -9.26
C LEU A 351 37.29 -30.33 -9.98
N SER A 352 37.32 -30.36 -11.31
CA SER A 352 38.53 -30.07 -12.08
C SER A 352 39.00 -28.62 -11.95
N CYS A 353 38.09 -27.72 -11.53
CA CYS A 353 38.37 -26.30 -11.31
C CYS A 353 38.09 -25.84 -9.86
N HIS A 354 37.13 -26.45 -9.16
CA HIS A 354 36.74 -26.09 -7.79
C HIS A 354 37.27 -27.11 -6.75
N ASP A 355 38.30 -26.72 -6.00
CA ASP A 355 38.92 -27.56 -4.96
C ASP A 355 38.12 -27.53 -3.65
N MET A 356 37.50 -28.65 -3.26
CA MET A 356 36.66 -28.77 -2.05
C MET A 356 36.95 -30.07 -1.27
N ASP A 357 37.05 -29.96 0.07
CA ASP A 357 37.17 -31.12 0.98
C ASP A 357 35.79 -31.66 1.36
N LEU A 358 35.56 -32.95 1.08
CA LEU A 358 34.28 -33.63 1.29
C LEU A 358 34.23 -34.44 2.60
N GLN A 359 35.16 -34.23 3.53
CA GLN A 359 35.20 -34.93 4.82
C GLN A 359 34.45 -34.16 5.93
N GLU A 360 33.62 -34.87 6.72
CA GLU A 360 32.91 -34.27 7.85
C GLU A 360 33.86 -34.05 9.05
N PRO A 361 33.91 -32.83 9.64
CA PRO A 361 34.79 -32.51 10.76
C PRO A 361 34.25 -33.02 12.10
N ASP A 362 35.15 -33.37 13.03
CA ASP A 362 34.81 -33.87 14.37
C ASP A 362 33.93 -32.86 15.15
N GLY A 363 32.71 -33.28 15.49
CA GLY A 363 31.74 -32.46 16.22
C GLY A 363 30.96 -31.46 15.35
N GLY A 364 31.24 -31.41 14.05
CA GLY A 364 30.59 -30.57 13.06
C GLY A 364 29.51 -31.27 12.26
N SER A 365 29.21 -30.75 11.07
CA SER A 365 28.24 -31.31 10.14
C SER A 365 28.60 -30.96 8.71
N LEU A 366 28.50 -31.93 7.79
CA LEU A 366 28.54 -31.72 6.35
C LEU A 366 27.11 -31.70 5.79
N HIS A 367 26.80 -30.73 4.93
CA HIS A 367 25.46 -30.62 4.36
C HIS A 367 25.18 -31.77 3.39
N ALA A 368 24.04 -32.45 3.56
CA ALA A 368 23.76 -33.72 2.89
C ALA A 368 23.83 -33.71 1.34
N PRO A 369 23.38 -32.67 0.61
CA PRO A 369 23.54 -32.60 -0.85
C PRO A 369 25.01 -32.57 -1.29
N LEU A 370 25.87 -31.90 -0.51
CA LEU A 370 27.31 -31.86 -0.77
C LEU A 370 27.97 -33.23 -0.53
N ALA A 371 27.57 -33.93 0.54
CA ALA A 371 28.03 -35.29 0.81
C ALA A 371 27.69 -36.29 -0.31
N LYS A 372 26.65 -36.00 -1.11
CA LYS A 372 26.22 -36.79 -2.27
C LYS A 372 26.73 -36.27 -3.61
N GLN A 373 27.49 -35.18 -3.64
CA GLN A 373 27.96 -34.50 -4.84
C GLN A 373 26.82 -34.07 -5.78
N GLU A 374 25.72 -33.55 -5.22
CA GLU A 374 24.56 -33.07 -5.98
C GLU A 374 24.66 -31.54 -6.22
N CYS A 375 25.76 -31.09 -6.83
CA CYS A 375 26.09 -29.66 -6.93
C CYS A 375 25.02 -28.85 -7.69
N THR A 376 24.45 -29.43 -8.74
CA THR A 376 23.48 -28.76 -9.62
C THR A 376 22.06 -28.70 -9.07
N VAL A 377 21.81 -29.33 -7.91
CA VAL A 377 20.53 -29.15 -7.17
C VAL A 377 20.46 -27.75 -6.56
N CYS A 378 21.62 -27.17 -6.24
CA CYS A 378 21.71 -25.85 -5.63
C CYS A 378 22.35 -24.82 -6.56
N HIS A 379 23.27 -25.20 -7.45
CA HIS A 379 23.99 -24.29 -8.34
C HIS A 379 23.60 -24.44 -9.82
N ASN A 380 23.45 -23.32 -10.51
CA ASN A 380 23.35 -23.24 -11.96
C ASN A 380 24.75 -22.99 -12.55
N PRO A 381 25.32 -23.91 -13.34
CA PRO A 381 26.67 -23.77 -13.89
C PRO A 381 26.77 -22.75 -15.04
N HIS A 382 25.64 -22.22 -15.53
CA HIS A 382 25.61 -21.23 -16.61
C HIS A 382 25.37 -19.82 -16.08
N ARG A 383 24.13 -19.52 -15.72
CA ARG A 383 23.69 -18.20 -15.27
C ARG A 383 22.63 -18.33 -14.20
N SER A 384 22.63 -17.41 -13.25
CA SER A 384 21.55 -17.26 -12.30
C SER A 384 21.34 -15.79 -11.95
N ARG A 385 20.15 -15.48 -11.43
CA ARG A 385 19.85 -14.20 -10.79
C ARG A 385 20.41 -14.11 -9.37
N GLN A 386 20.95 -15.21 -8.83
CA GLN A 386 21.31 -15.36 -7.42
C GLN A 386 22.80 -15.69 -7.29
N LYS A 387 23.57 -14.91 -6.54
CA LYS A 387 24.99 -15.20 -6.27
C LYS A 387 25.13 -16.25 -5.16
N PRO A 388 26.10 -17.19 -5.21
CA PRO A 388 27.07 -17.44 -6.27
C PRO A 388 26.54 -18.51 -7.26
N LEU A 389 25.58 -18.13 -8.08
CA LEU A 389 24.89 -18.97 -9.06
C LEU A 389 23.92 -19.99 -8.47
N LEU A 390 23.10 -19.60 -7.49
CA LEU A 390 22.10 -20.52 -6.92
C LEU A 390 20.91 -20.72 -7.87
N VAL A 391 20.31 -21.91 -7.93
CA VAL A 391 19.14 -22.17 -8.80
C VAL A 391 17.88 -21.43 -8.36
N ALA A 392 17.83 -20.96 -7.11
CA ALA A 392 16.78 -20.14 -6.51
C ALA A 392 17.39 -19.26 -5.40
N GLY A 393 16.64 -18.28 -4.89
CA GLY A 393 17.10 -17.46 -3.76
C GLY A 393 17.43 -18.35 -2.54
N SER A 394 18.41 -17.97 -1.72
CA SER A 394 18.90 -18.81 -0.61
C SER A 394 17.78 -19.31 0.31
N GLY A 395 16.82 -18.43 0.66
CA GLY A 395 15.68 -18.78 1.48
C GLY A 395 14.78 -19.81 0.83
N GLU A 396 14.33 -19.54 -0.40
CA GLU A 396 13.47 -20.45 -1.16
C GLU A 396 14.15 -21.81 -1.36
N LEU A 397 15.43 -21.79 -1.75
CA LEU A 397 16.23 -22.99 -1.98
C LEU A 397 16.35 -23.83 -0.71
N CYS A 398 16.72 -23.23 0.43
CA CYS A 398 16.82 -23.94 1.70
C CYS A 398 15.46 -24.46 2.16
N LEU A 399 14.41 -23.65 2.09
CA LEU A 399 13.07 -24.00 2.56
C LEU A 399 12.35 -25.00 1.65
N SER A 400 12.80 -25.19 0.40
CA SER A 400 12.32 -26.26 -0.48
C SER A 400 12.57 -27.66 0.12
N CYS A 401 13.66 -27.81 0.88
CA CYS A 401 14.04 -29.06 1.55
C CYS A 401 13.77 -29.00 3.07
N HIS A 402 13.93 -27.85 3.72
CA HIS A 402 13.76 -27.67 5.17
C HIS A 402 12.31 -27.33 5.57
N LEU A 403 11.37 -28.20 5.20
CA LEU A 403 9.92 -27.98 5.36
C LEU A 403 9.49 -27.68 6.81
N LYS A 404 10.15 -28.24 7.82
CA LYS A 404 9.84 -27.93 9.23
C LYS A 404 10.11 -26.47 9.58
N ILE A 405 11.20 -25.91 9.04
CA ILE A 405 11.55 -24.50 9.22
C ILE A 405 10.58 -23.63 8.42
N LYS A 406 10.24 -24.05 7.19
CA LYS A 406 9.24 -23.38 6.35
C LYS A 406 7.89 -23.23 7.07
N LEU A 407 7.43 -24.30 7.72
CA LEU A 407 6.18 -24.29 8.50
C LEU A 407 6.27 -23.37 9.72
N ARG A 408 7.42 -23.34 10.42
CA ARG A 408 7.60 -22.45 11.58
C ARG A 408 7.67 -20.97 11.19
N ASN A 409 8.38 -20.68 10.11
CA ASN A 409 8.47 -19.34 9.54
C ASN A 409 7.17 -18.88 8.85
N ALA A 410 6.23 -19.78 8.58
CA ALA A 410 4.90 -19.42 8.07
C ALA A 410 3.89 -19.16 9.20
N MET A 411 4.30 -19.28 10.47
CA MET A 411 3.47 -18.90 11.60
C MET A 411 3.37 -17.37 11.71
N GLU A 412 2.41 -16.90 12.53
CA GLU A 412 2.02 -15.49 12.65
C GLU A 412 3.18 -14.54 12.98
N TYR A 413 4.22 -15.02 13.68
CA TYR A 413 5.38 -14.22 14.08
C TYR A 413 6.67 -14.85 13.55
N PRO A 414 7.01 -14.61 12.28
CA PRO A 414 8.23 -15.14 11.69
C PRO A 414 9.47 -14.40 12.19
N HIS A 415 10.60 -15.10 12.29
CA HIS A 415 11.89 -14.43 12.55
C HIS A 415 12.32 -13.70 11.28
N ALA A 416 12.45 -12.37 11.31
CA ALA A 416 12.67 -11.55 10.10
C ALA A 416 13.82 -12.05 9.20
N VAL A 417 14.96 -12.43 9.80
CA VAL A 417 16.13 -12.99 9.07
C VAL A 417 15.81 -14.34 8.40
N VAL A 418 14.89 -15.13 8.97
CA VAL A 418 14.45 -16.41 8.38
C VAL A 418 13.38 -16.15 7.30
N ALA A 419 12.51 -15.17 7.52
CA ALA A 419 11.49 -14.73 6.57
C ALA A 419 12.07 -14.13 5.29
N SER A 420 13.13 -13.33 5.43
CA SER A 420 13.89 -12.78 4.30
C SER A 420 14.74 -13.82 3.58
N GLY A 421 14.81 -15.06 4.10
CA GLY A 421 15.57 -16.13 3.46
C GLY A 421 17.08 -16.05 3.68
N GLU A 422 17.53 -15.28 4.66
CA GLU A 422 18.94 -15.09 5.02
C GLU A 422 19.45 -16.21 5.94
N CYS A 423 19.16 -17.47 5.60
CA CYS A 423 19.54 -18.63 6.42
C CYS A 423 21.05 -18.69 6.70
N ILE A 424 21.86 -18.22 5.75
CA ILE A 424 23.32 -18.21 5.86
C ILE A 424 23.87 -17.10 6.77
N ALA A 425 23.04 -16.22 7.32
CA ALA A 425 23.47 -15.28 8.36
C ALA A 425 23.92 -16.05 9.63
N CYS A 426 23.22 -17.15 9.93
CA CYS A 426 23.47 -17.99 11.10
C CYS A 426 24.09 -19.35 10.74
N HIS A 427 23.86 -19.86 9.52
CA HIS A 427 24.31 -21.18 9.07
C HIS A 427 25.42 -21.13 8.01
N GLU A 428 26.27 -22.15 7.98
CA GLU A 428 27.19 -22.47 6.89
C GLU A 428 26.53 -23.46 5.92
N ALA A 429 26.33 -23.06 4.65
CA ALA A 429 25.54 -23.83 3.69
C ALA A 429 26.19 -25.17 3.26
N HIS A 430 27.49 -25.35 3.49
CA HIS A 430 28.24 -26.51 3.04
C HIS A 430 28.76 -27.36 4.20
N LEU A 431 29.51 -26.75 5.11
CA LEU A 431 30.24 -27.45 6.16
C LEU A 431 30.48 -26.51 7.34
N SER A 432 30.19 -26.99 8.55
CA SER A 432 30.53 -26.30 9.79
C SER A 432 31.24 -27.22 10.76
N SER A 433 32.07 -26.64 11.62
CA SER A 433 32.64 -27.29 12.80
C SER A 433 31.63 -27.48 13.95
N ARG A 434 30.39 -27.01 13.79
CA ARG A 434 29.31 -27.12 14.78
C ARG A 434 28.10 -27.85 14.23
N ARG A 435 27.37 -28.50 15.14
CA ARG A 435 26.09 -29.16 14.85
C ARG A 435 25.09 -28.18 14.24
N ASN A 436 24.19 -28.70 13.40
CA ASN A 436 23.18 -27.93 12.68
C ASN A 436 23.77 -26.83 11.79
N LEU A 437 25.02 -26.98 11.36
CA LEU A 437 25.70 -26.05 10.47
C LEU A 437 25.82 -24.61 11.02
N LEU A 438 25.79 -24.40 12.34
CA LEU A 438 25.86 -23.04 12.91
C LEU A 438 27.24 -22.40 12.72
N LYS A 439 27.27 -21.10 12.44
CA LYS A 439 28.50 -20.28 12.38
C LYS A 439 29.12 -20.02 13.76
N GLY A 440 28.28 -19.96 14.79
CA GLY A 440 28.63 -19.54 16.15
C GLY A 440 27.79 -20.25 17.22
N ALA A 441 27.87 -19.80 18.47
CA ALA A 441 27.04 -20.36 19.55
C ALA A 441 25.69 -19.64 19.47
N ALA A 442 24.59 -20.31 19.81
CA ALA A 442 23.26 -19.74 19.60
C ALA A 442 23.10 -18.36 20.27
N GLY A 443 23.48 -18.21 21.55
CA GLY A 443 23.45 -16.93 22.25
C GLY A 443 24.33 -15.86 21.60
N ASP A 444 25.59 -16.20 21.26
CA ASP A 444 26.52 -15.26 20.59
C ASP A 444 26.00 -14.81 19.22
N LEU A 445 25.39 -15.71 18.45
CA LEU A 445 24.77 -15.40 17.16
C LEU A 445 23.59 -14.46 17.34
N CYS A 446 22.71 -14.72 18.30
CA CYS A 446 21.60 -13.82 18.62
C CYS A 446 22.11 -12.44 19.04
N ILE A 447 23.07 -12.36 19.97
CA ILE A 447 23.64 -11.11 20.49
C ILE A 447 24.40 -10.33 19.40
N SER A 448 24.99 -11.00 18.42
CA SER A 448 25.65 -10.32 17.30
C SER A 448 24.72 -9.37 16.52
N CYS A 449 23.42 -9.63 16.54
CA CYS A 449 22.39 -8.79 15.93
C CYS A 449 21.49 -8.08 16.96
N HIS A 450 21.25 -8.70 18.13
CA HIS A 450 20.39 -8.22 19.21
C HIS A 450 21.18 -7.65 20.41
N GLY A 451 22.40 -7.15 20.18
CA GLY A 451 23.33 -6.73 21.23
C GLY A 451 22.78 -5.67 22.18
N GLU A 452 21.93 -4.77 21.67
CA GLU A 452 21.28 -3.73 22.48
C GLU A 452 20.49 -4.31 23.66
N MET A 453 20.01 -5.56 23.59
CA MET A 453 19.20 -6.20 24.64
C MET A 453 20.02 -6.59 25.89
N VAL A 454 21.34 -6.69 25.77
CA VAL A 454 22.24 -7.17 26.84
C VAL A 454 23.18 -6.09 27.38
N GLU A 455 23.10 -4.88 26.84
CA GLU A 455 23.92 -3.74 27.28
C GLU A 455 23.47 -3.21 28.65
N GLU A 456 24.44 -3.01 29.56
CA GLU A 456 24.17 -2.50 30.90
C GLU A 456 23.86 -0.99 30.88
N SER A 457 22.74 -0.58 31.49
CA SER A 457 22.36 0.83 31.66
C SER A 457 22.75 1.36 33.05
N PRO A 458 23.29 2.60 33.18
CA PRO A 458 23.69 3.18 34.47
C PRO A 458 22.56 3.37 35.49
N LYS A 459 21.31 3.44 35.04
CA LYS A 459 20.10 3.62 35.88
C LYS A 459 19.09 2.48 35.74
N GLY A 460 19.38 1.54 34.85
CA GLY A 460 18.47 0.48 34.43
C GLY A 460 18.80 -0.88 35.02
N SER A 461 18.12 -1.91 34.51
CA SER A 461 18.37 -3.32 34.83
C SER A 461 18.28 -4.15 33.56
N VAL A 462 19.12 -5.18 33.45
CA VAL A 462 19.05 -6.18 32.39
C VAL A 462 18.56 -7.48 33.03
N HIS A 463 17.57 -8.10 32.42
CA HIS A 463 17.02 -9.36 32.87
C HIS A 463 18.09 -10.48 32.76
N ALA A 464 18.26 -11.28 33.82
CA ALA A 464 19.40 -12.19 33.93
C ALA A 464 19.50 -13.24 32.80
N PRO A 465 18.42 -13.94 32.39
CA PRO A 465 18.44 -14.83 31.23
C PRO A 465 18.92 -14.16 29.92
N SER A 466 18.56 -12.89 29.72
CA SER A 466 19.01 -12.10 28.57
C SER A 466 20.51 -11.83 28.64
N LYS A 467 21.00 -11.41 29.80
CA LYS A 467 22.42 -11.15 30.06
C LYS A 467 23.31 -12.38 29.86
N GLU A 468 22.77 -13.58 30.13
CA GLU A 468 23.49 -14.85 30.04
C GLU A 468 23.40 -15.49 28.64
N GLY A 469 22.66 -14.88 27.69
CA GLY A 469 22.53 -15.38 26.32
C GLY A 469 21.62 -16.60 26.21
N GLU A 470 20.74 -16.84 27.20
CA GLU A 470 19.79 -17.96 27.24
C GLU A 470 18.50 -17.66 26.45
N CYS A 471 18.65 -17.07 25.25
CA CYS A 471 17.52 -16.58 24.46
C CYS A 471 16.52 -17.70 24.11
N LEU A 472 17.02 -18.91 23.86
CA LEU A 472 16.22 -20.06 23.41
C LEU A 472 15.35 -20.69 24.50
N THR A 473 15.50 -20.27 25.76
CA THR A 473 14.60 -20.68 26.84
C THR A 473 13.20 -20.12 26.60
N CYS A 474 13.12 -18.90 26.08
CA CYS A 474 11.87 -18.20 25.85
C CYS A 474 11.54 -17.99 24.36
N HIS A 475 12.53 -18.01 23.46
CA HIS A 475 12.35 -17.66 22.04
C HIS A 475 12.60 -18.82 21.07
N GLU A 476 11.77 -18.94 20.04
CA GLU A 476 11.97 -19.83 18.89
C GLU A 476 12.66 -19.06 17.75
N PRO A 477 13.91 -19.40 17.40
CA PRO A 477 14.75 -18.58 16.52
C PRO A 477 14.37 -18.65 15.03
N HIS A 478 13.43 -19.53 14.66
CA HIS A 478 12.98 -19.72 13.27
C HIS A 478 11.57 -19.18 13.00
N GLY A 479 10.95 -18.53 13.98
CA GLY A 479 9.56 -18.08 13.90
C GLY A 479 8.62 -18.90 14.78
N GLY A 480 7.60 -18.23 15.32
CA GLY A 480 6.68 -18.74 16.33
C GLY A 480 5.22 -18.36 16.05
N GLY A 481 4.30 -19.05 16.70
CA GLY A 481 2.87 -18.72 16.67
C GLY A 481 2.45 -17.68 17.71
N ARG A 482 3.39 -17.06 18.42
CA ARG A 482 3.13 -16.09 19.49
C ARG A 482 4.00 -14.84 19.32
N PRO A 483 3.51 -13.66 19.77
CA PRO A 483 4.26 -12.40 19.70
C PRO A 483 5.66 -12.55 20.26
N GLY A 484 6.63 -11.95 19.57
CA GLY A 484 8.05 -12.05 19.95
C GLY A 484 8.65 -13.45 19.78
N MET A 485 7.98 -14.40 19.10
CA MET A 485 8.44 -15.79 18.91
C MET A 485 8.56 -16.58 20.21
N LEU A 486 7.66 -16.33 21.16
CA LEU A 486 7.69 -17.03 22.44
C LEU A 486 7.43 -18.53 22.29
N THR A 487 8.21 -19.33 23.02
CA THR A 487 8.13 -20.80 23.04
C THR A 487 6.85 -21.32 23.67
N ASP A 488 6.27 -20.56 24.60
CA ASP A 488 4.99 -20.83 25.25
C ASP A 488 4.18 -19.56 25.58
N ASP A 489 3.06 -19.71 26.29
CA ASP A 489 2.25 -18.61 26.82
C ASP A 489 3.06 -17.67 27.72
N PRO A 490 2.94 -16.33 27.57
CA PRO A 490 3.73 -15.37 28.34
C PRO A 490 3.63 -15.55 29.86
N VAL A 491 2.44 -15.84 30.38
CA VAL A 491 2.23 -16.08 31.82
C VAL A 491 2.91 -17.38 32.23
N ALA A 492 2.80 -18.44 31.43
CA ALA A 492 3.45 -19.72 31.72
C ALA A 492 4.99 -19.64 31.71
N ILE A 493 5.58 -18.90 30.76
CA ILE A 493 7.03 -18.68 30.68
C ILE A 493 7.50 -17.92 31.92
N CYS A 494 6.85 -16.79 32.23
CA CYS A 494 7.24 -15.94 33.35
C CYS A 494 7.02 -16.63 34.69
N ALA A 495 5.87 -17.29 34.91
CA ALA A 495 5.56 -18.03 36.14
C ALA A 495 6.47 -19.25 36.34
N GLY A 496 7.12 -19.76 35.29
CA GLY A 496 8.16 -20.77 35.41
C GLY A 496 9.38 -20.30 36.22
N CYS A 497 9.54 -18.98 36.42
CA CYS A 497 10.60 -18.37 37.22
C CYS A 497 10.09 -17.36 38.29
N HIS A 498 8.88 -16.79 38.14
CA HIS A 498 8.30 -15.75 38.99
C HIS A 498 6.98 -16.21 39.65
N ASP A 499 7.10 -16.80 40.86
CA ASP A 499 5.97 -17.41 41.59
C ASP A 499 4.89 -16.39 42.04
N ASP A 500 5.23 -15.11 42.17
CA ASP A 500 4.36 -14.05 42.68
C ASP A 500 3.27 -13.59 41.70
N VAL A 501 3.43 -13.93 40.41
CA VAL A 501 2.45 -13.65 39.34
C VAL A 501 1.89 -14.93 38.71
N ALA A 502 2.07 -16.08 39.38
CA ALA A 502 1.64 -17.37 38.88
C ALA A 502 0.10 -17.53 38.79
N ASP A 503 -0.66 -16.76 39.57
CA ASP A 503 -2.13 -16.66 39.45
C ASP A 503 -2.58 -15.19 39.45
N PRO A 504 -2.64 -14.54 38.28
CA PRO A 504 -3.09 -13.16 38.13
C PRO A 504 -4.57 -12.94 38.51
N THR A 505 -5.36 -14.01 38.67
CA THR A 505 -6.79 -13.93 39.04
C THR A 505 -7.03 -13.99 40.55
N ALA A 506 -5.98 -14.27 41.34
CA ALA A 506 -6.07 -14.40 42.79
C ALA A 506 -6.32 -13.07 43.52
N PHE A 507 -6.20 -11.92 42.85
CA PHE A 507 -6.48 -10.60 43.43
C PHE A 507 -7.99 -10.38 43.61
N ALA A 508 -8.41 -9.85 44.78
CA ALA A 508 -9.82 -9.49 45.00
C ALA A 508 -10.28 -8.37 44.05
N HIS A 509 -9.37 -7.43 43.75
CA HIS A 509 -9.51 -6.42 42.71
C HIS A 509 -8.19 -6.42 41.91
N GLY A 510 -8.16 -7.11 40.78
CA GLY A 510 -6.97 -7.19 39.93
C GLY A 510 -6.92 -6.07 38.88
N HIS A 511 -5.71 -5.66 38.50
CA HIS A 511 -5.54 -4.73 37.39
C HIS A 511 -5.70 -5.47 36.07
N GLN A 512 -6.62 -5.01 35.21
CA GLN A 512 -7.04 -5.78 34.04
C GLN A 512 -5.89 -6.20 33.10
N PRO A 513 -4.89 -5.35 32.78
CA PRO A 513 -3.74 -5.76 31.97
C PRO A 513 -2.96 -6.95 32.56
N VAL A 514 -2.94 -7.07 33.88
CA VAL A 514 -2.23 -8.15 34.59
C VAL A 514 -3.07 -9.43 34.58
N ILE A 515 -4.38 -9.32 34.80
CA ILE A 515 -5.33 -10.44 34.65
C ILE A 515 -5.27 -10.99 33.21
N ASP A 516 -5.17 -10.11 32.22
CA ASP A 516 -5.08 -10.46 30.81
C ASP A 516 -3.71 -11.08 30.42
N GLY A 517 -2.74 -11.14 31.35
CA GLY A 517 -1.40 -11.66 31.07
C GLY A 517 -0.53 -10.73 30.21
N LYS A 518 -0.88 -9.44 30.09
CA LYS A 518 -0.17 -8.44 29.30
C LYS A 518 0.98 -7.80 30.09
N CYS A 519 1.85 -8.64 30.66
CA CYS A 519 2.97 -8.20 31.49
C CYS A 519 3.89 -7.23 30.72
N SER A 520 4.03 -7.44 29.42
CA SER A 520 4.92 -6.66 28.55
C SER A 520 4.41 -5.26 28.19
N ASP A 521 3.15 -4.93 28.48
CA ASP A 521 2.64 -3.57 28.31
C ASP A 521 3.29 -2.61 29.32
N CYS A 522 3.70 -3.15 30.46
CA CYS A 522 4.29 -2.40 31.56
C CYS A 522 5.76 -2.79 31.82
N HIS A 523 6.18 -4.01 31.49
CA HIS A 523 7.54 -4.51 31.74
C HIS A 523 8.29 -4.84 30.45
N ASP A 524 9.57 -4.46 30.38
CA ASP A 524 10.49 -4.96 29.37
C ASP A 524 11.18 -6.24 29.89
N ALA A 525 10.87 -7.38 29.26
CA ALA A 525 11.39 -8.69 29.67
C ALA A 525 12.90 -8.88 29.38
N HIS A 526 13.53 -7.92 28.71
CA HIS A 526 14.95 -7.96 28.36
C HIS A 526 15.76 -6.96 29.17
N ARG A 527 15.44 -5.67 29.06
CA ARG A 527 16.13 -4.59 29.75
C ARG A 527 15.26 -3.34 29.84
N SER A 528 15.42 -2.57 30.90
CA SER A 528 14.85 -1.22 30.95
C SER A 528 15.81 -0.24 31.61
N ASP A 529 15.72 1.01 31.20
CA ASP A 529 16.33 2.16 31.87
C ASP A 529 15.58 2.58 33.15
N SER A 530 14.43 1.97 33.43
CA SER A 530 13.62 2.18 34.63
C SER A 530 13.82 1.04 35.64
N PRO A 531 13.70 1.32 36.96
CA PRO A 531 13.74 0.29 37.99
C PRO A 531 12.71 -0.81 37.76
N ALA A 532 13.00 -2.02 38.24
CA ALA A 532 12.11 -3.19 38.14
C ALA A 532 11.67 -3.54 36.71
N LEU A 533 12.52 -3.22 35.71
CA LEU A 533 12.27 -3.53 34.31
C LEU A 533 11.00 -2.88 33.73
N LEU A 534 10.54 -1.73 34.24
CA LEU A 534 9.36 -1.05 33.69
C LEU A 534 9.63 -0.50 32.28
N ALA A 535 8.78 -0.74 31.30
CA ALA A 535 8.97 -0.30 29.91
C ALA A 535 9.08 1.24 29.76
N GLY A 536 8.66 2.00 30.78
CA GLY A 536 8.85 3.44 30.90
C GLY A 536 8.91 3.88 32.37
N PRO A 537 9.35 5.12 32.64
CA PRO A 537 9.45 5.62 34.00
C PRO A 537 8.06 5.93 34.58
N SER A 538 7.88 5.74 35.88
CA SER A 538 6.71 6.26 36.62
C SER A 538 6.82 7.79 36.79
N PRO A 539 5.73 8.57 36.63
CA PRO A 539 4.35 8.14 36.35
C PRO A 539 4.00 7.99 34.86
N LEU A 540 4.93 8.27 33.95
CA LEU A 540 4.67 8.31 32.49
C LEU A 540 4.08 7.00 31.95
N ILE A 541 4.56 5.86 32.44
CA ILE A 541 4.04 4.55 32.03
C ILE A 541 2.57 4.34 32.41
N CYS A 542 2.14 4.92 33.54
CA CYS A 542 0.76 4.80 34.02
C CYS A 542 -0.18 5.74 33.26
N ILE A 543 0.22 7.01 33.08
CA ILE A 543 -0.61 8.01 32.38
C ILE A 543 -0.74 7.73 30.88
N GLY A 544 0.15 6.92 30.29
CA GLY A 544 0.01 6.49 28.90
C GLY A 544 -1.30 5.75 28.63
N CYS A 545 -1.76 4.96 29.61
CA CYS A 545 -3.06 4.27 29.56
C CYS A 545 -4.15 5.01 30.36
N HIS A 546 -3.75 5.83 31.32
CA HIS A 546 -4.65 6.65 32.15
C HIS A 546 -4.42 8.16 31.88
N PRO A 547 -4.62 8.66 30.65
CA PRO A 547 -4.30 10.06 30.32
C PRO A 547 -5.17 11.05 31.08
N ASP A 548 -6.36 10.62 31.49
CA ASP A 548 -7.32 11.48 32.18
C ASP A 548 -6.93 11.78 33.63
N VAL A 549 -5.91 11.12 34.22
CA VAL A 549 -5.63 11.27 35.66
C VAL A 549 -4.69 12.44 36.01
N VAL A 550 -3.98 13.04 35.02
CA VAL A 550 -2.98 14.10 35.24
C VAL A 550 -3.12 15.23 34.22
N ASP A 551 -3.11 16.47 34.72
CA ASP A 551 -3.01 17.73 33.95
C ASP A 551 -4.04 17.87 32.79
N VAL A 552 -5.30 17.60 33.11
CA VAL A 552 -6.44 17.70 32.19
C VAL A 552 -6.71 19.16 31.81
N GLU A 553 -6.81 19.44 30.51
CA GLU A 553 -7.10 20.77 29.99
C GLU A 553 -8.41 21.32 30.59
N GLY A 554 -8.31 22.44 31.32
CA GLY A 554 -9.45 23.05 32.02
C GLY A 554 -9.62 22.64 33.49
N ALA A 555 -8.75 21.79 34.05
CA ALA A 555 -8.77 21.50 35.49
C ALA A 555 -8.42 22.74 36.33
N GLN A 556 -9.28 23.09 37.29
CA GLN A 556 -9.06 24.18 38.25
C GLN A 556 -8.30 23.72 39.49
N SER A 557 -8.46 22.44 39.87
CA SER A 557 -7.77 21.82 41.00
C SER A 557 -7.15 20.51 40.54
N ILE A 558 -5.86 20.32 40.80
CA ILE A 558 -5.20 19.02 40.61
C ILE A 558 -4.71 18.56 41.97
N HIS A 559 -4.97 17.30 42.32
CA HIS A 559 -4.51 16.72 43.57
C HIS A 559 -3.00 16.46 43.48
N PRO A 560 -2.13 17.10 44.28
CA PRO A 560 -0.68 17.00 44.07
C PRO A 560 -0.09 15.58 44.02
N PRO A 561 -0.59 14.59 44.79
CA PRO A 561 -0.15 13.19 44.64
C PRO A 561 -0.41 12.56 43.26
N SER A 562 -1.45 13.00 42.52
CA SER A 562 -1.73 12.46 41.19
C SER A 562 -0.67 12.84 40.15
N GLN A 563 0.08 13.92 40.38
CA GLN A 563 1.15 14.38 39.49
C GLN A 563 2.49 13.65 39.72
N GLY A 564 2.56 12.72 40.68
CA GLY A 564 3.81 12.14 41.18
C GLY A 564 3.79 10.62 41.29
N ASP A 565 4.11 10.09 42.47
CA ASP A 565 4.24 8.66 42.73
C ASP A 565 2.86 7.98 42.82
N CYS A 566 2.33 7.54 41.69
CA CYS A 566 1.05 6.81 41.63
C CYS A 566 1.03 5.56 42.53
N LEU A 567 2.20 4.96 42.77
CA LEU A 567 2.35 3.73 43.56
C LEU A 567 2.25 3.99 45.06
N ALA A 568 2.27 5.25 45.49
CA ALA A 568 1.95 5.62 46.88
C ALA A 568 0.49 5.31 47.22
N CYS A 569 -0.38 5.30 46.22
CA CYS A 569 -1.82 5.12 46.38
C CYS A 569 -2.36 3.85 45.70
N HIS A 570 -1.76 3.43 44.58
CA HIS A 570 -2.26 2.30 43.78
C HIS A 570 -1.32 1.07 43.77
N LEU A 571 -1.94 -0.11 43.72
CA LEU A 571 -1.31 -1.42 43.51
C LEU A 571 -1.53 -1.86 42.05
N PRO A 572 -0.56 -1.62 41.14
CA PRO A 572 -0.74 -1.79 39.70
C PRO A 572 -0.85 -3.25 39.24
N HIS A 573 -0.59 -4.23 40.11
CA HIS A 573 -0.84 -5.64 39.80
C HIS A 573 -2.24 -6.10 40.23
N GLY A 574 -2.74 -5.53 41.33
CA GLY A 574 -3.97 -5.97 41.99
C GLY A 574 -3.85 -5.90 43.50
N GLY A 575 -5.00 -5.81 44.18
CA GLY A 575 -5.06 -5.60 45.62
C GLY A 575 -6.39 -6.02 46.26
N GLY A 576 -6.52 -5.69 47.53
CA GLY A 576 -7.69 -6.01 48.35
C GLY A 576 -8.79 -4.93 48.36
N GLU A 577 -8.53 -3.75 47.81
CA GLU A 577 -9.42 -2.59 47.88
C GLU A 577 -9.87 -2.17 46.46
N ALA A 578 -11.10 -1.65 46.35
CA ALA A 578 -11.64 -1.12 45.09
C ALA A 578 -10.79 0.06 44.58
N GLY A 579 -10.69 0.23 43.26
CA GLY A 579 -9.81 1.25 42.67
C GLY A 579 -8.31 0.94 42.79
N LEU A 580 -7.97 -0.32 43.08
CA LEU A 580 -6.58 -0.79 43.25
C LEU A 580 -5.83 -0.05 44.35
N LEU A 581 -6.52 0.41 45.39
CA LEU A 581 -5.88 1.20 46.43
C LEU A 581 -5.00 0.34 47.33
N VAL A 582 -3.90 0.92 47.81
CA VAL A 582 -3.00 0.27 48.77
C VAL A 582 -3.66 0.05 50.14
N LYS A 583 -4.70 0.84 50.46
CA LYS A 583 -5.49 0.83 51.71
C LYS A 583 -6.89 1.41 51.43
N SER A 584 -7.82 1.28 52.38
CA SER A 584 -9.14 1.92 52.27
C SER A 584 -9.03 3.44 52.07
N LEU A 585 -9.94 4.02 51.29
CA LEU A 585 -9.88 5.42 50.86
C LEU A 585 -9.73 6.41 52.03
N PRO A 586 -10.48 6.32 53.15
CA PRO A 586 -10.27 7.23 54.27
C PRO A 586 -8.89 7.08 54.92
N ALA A 587 -8.42 5.85 55.11
CA ALA A 587 -7.12 5.59 55.70
C ALA A 587 -5.98 6.12 54.82
N LEU A 588 -6.12 6.00 53.50
CA LEU A 588 -5.18 6.51 52.52
C LEU A 588 -5.13 8.05 52.51
N CYS A 589 -6.29 8.72 52.49
CA CYS A 589 -6.35 10.17 52.56
C CYS A 589 -5.71 10.69 53.86
N PHE A 590 -5.98 10.04 54.99
CA PHE A 590 -5.44 10.45 56.30
C PHE A 590 -3.96 10.11 56.53
N ASP A 591 -3.31 9.35 55.63
CA ASP A 591 -1.85 9.25 55.63
C ASP A 591 -1.19 10.60 55.25
N CYS A 592 -1.93 11.49 54.56
CA CYS A 592 -1.45 12.82 54.15
C CYS A 592 -2.27 13.99 54.73
N HIS A 593 -3.56 13.80 55.03
CA HIS A 593 -4.46 14.82 55.55
C HIS A 593 -4.73 14.62 57.05
N ASP A 594 -4.52 15.62 57.89
CA ASP A 594 -4.80 15.53 59.33
C ASP A 594 -6.28 15.84 59.64
N GLU A 595 -6.95 15.04 60.47
CA GLU A 595 -8.32 15.29 60.97
C GLU A 595 -8.40 16.44 62.01
N GLY A 596 -7.42 17.33 62.01
CA GLY A 596 -7.29 18.43 62.94
C GLY A 596 -8.43 19.46 62.87
N SER A 597 -8.33 20.49 63.71
CA SER A 597 -9.32 21.56 63.80
C SER A 597 -9.54 22.29 62.47
N GLU A 598 -8.52 22.33 61.61
CA GLU A 598 -8.59 22.97 60.30
C GLU A 598 -9.40 22.13 59.30
N PHE A 599 -9.18 20.82 59.22
CA PHE A 599 -9.98 19.91 58.39
C PHE A 599 -11.45 19.94 58.78
N LYS A 600 -11.74 19.89 60.09
CA LYS A 600 -13.11 20.03 60.60
C LYS A 600 -13.69 21.42 60.35
N ARG A 601 -12.87 22.47 60.31
CA ARG A 601 -13.34 23.83 60.01
C ARG A 601 -13.73 23.99 58.54
N ILE A 602 -12.92 23.46 57.61
CA ILE A 602 -13.18 23.57 56.16
C ILE A 602 -14.34 22.66 55.72
N HIS A 603 -14.53 21.52 56.37
CA HIS A 603 -15.69 20.63 56.18
C HIS A 603 -16.87 20.96 57.12
N LEU A 604 -16.96 22.22 57.59
CA LEU A 604 -18.11 22.74 58.35
C LEU A 604 -18.52 21.93 59.59
N LYS A 605 -17.56 21.23 60.21
CA LYS A 605 -17.71 20.31 61.33
C LYS A 605 -18.63 19.11 61.04
N LEU A 606 -18.78 18.73 59.78
CA LEU A 606 -19.38 17.44 59.44
C LEU A 606 -18.61 16.32 60.13
N ASP A 607 -19.37 15.33 60.61
CA ASP A 607 -18.80 14.06 61.03
C ASP A 607 -18.44 13.27 59.78
N THR A 608 -17.17 13.29 59.42
CA THR A 608 -16.65 12.60 58.23
C THR A 608 -16.42 11.10 58.48
N ALA A 609 -16.68 10.62 59.69
CA ALA A 609 -16.57 9.19 60.03
C ALA A 609 -17.62 8.37 59.27
N GLY A 610 -17.19 7.62 58.26
CA GLY A 610 -18.05 6.76 57.45
C GLY A 610 -18.63 7.42 56.20
N ILE A 611 -18.22 8.65 55.88
CA ILE A 611 -18.51 9.27 54.58
C ILE A 611 -17.45 8.83 53.57
N ASP A 612 -17.89 8.38 52.40
CA ASP A 612 -17.00 8.16 51.28
C ASP A 612 -16.65 9.52 50.65
N CYS A 613 -15.40 9.95 50.83
CA CYS A 613 -14.90 11.23 50.33
C CYS A 613 -15.10 11.37 48.80
N SER A 614 -15.09 10.27 48.05
CA SER A 614 -15.23 10.28 46.59
C SER A 614 -16.63 10.66 46.10
N THR A 615 -17.63 10.57 46.97
CA THR A 615 -19.00 11.03 46.65
C THR A 615 -19.11 12.54 46.49
N CYS A 616 -18.13 13.27 47.00
CA CYS A 616 -18.07 14.73 46.94
C CYS A 616 -16.85 15.22 46.18
N HIS A 617 -15.73 14.49 46.25
CA HIS A 617 -14.45 14.90 45.70
C HIS A 617 -13.96 13.94 44.60
N GLU A 618 -13.44 14.50 43.51
CA GLU A 618 -12.62 13.76 42.56
C GLU A 618 -11.17 13.70 43.08
N PRO A 619 -10.66 12.53 43.49
CA PRO A 619 -9.35 12.41 44.14
C PRO A 619 -8.14 12.71 43.23
N HIS A 620 -8.31 12.85 41.91
CA HIS A 620 -7.19 13.12 40.99
C HIS A 620 -7.14 14.57 40.50
N HIS A 621 -8.21 15.05 39.87
CA HIS A 621 -8.30 16.40 39.33
C HIS A 621 -9.76 16.84 39.16
N SER A 622 -10.04 18.13 39.27
CA SER A 622 -11.38 18.64 39.03
C SER A 622 -11.37 19.98 38.32
N GLN A 623 -12.41 20.21 37.53
CA GLN A 623 -12.73 21.53 36.97
C GLN A 623 -13.30 22.50 38.03
N GLN A 624 -13.60 22.02 39.23
CA GLN A 624 -14.08 22.80 40.37
C GLN A 624 -12.95 23.08 41.39
N PRO A 625 -13.06 24.17 42.18
CA PRO A 625 -12.19 24.40 43.32
C PRO A 625 -12.27 23.26 44.35
N SER A 626 -11.18 23.00 45.07
CA SER A 626 -11.15 22.03 46.17
C SER A 626 -11.55 20.60 45.75
N LEU A 627 -11.32 20.23 44.49
CA LEU A 627 -11.54 18.89 43.95
C LEU A 627 -13.01 18.42 44.00
N PHE A 628 -14.01 19.30 44.05
CA PHE A 628 -15.41 18.85 43.99
C PHE A 628 -15.75 18.15 42.65
N LEU A 629 -16.76 17.28 42.61
CA LEU A 629 -17.22 16.70 41.34
C LEU A 629 -17.66 17.77 40.32
N ALA A 630 -17.68 17.43 39.03
CA ALA A 630 -17.75 18.37 37.91
C ALA A 630 -18.96 19.34 37.96
N GLN A 631 -20.12 18.85 38.39
CA GLN A 631 -21.34 19.64 38.55
C GLN A 631 -21.54 19.99 40.01
N SER A 632 -21.92 21.23 40.28
CA SER A 632 -22.26 21.71 41.62
C SER A 632 -23.52 22.56 41.61
N HIS A 633 -24.27 22.55 42.71
CA HIS A 633 -25.49 23.33 42.86
C HIS A 633 -25.18 24.69 43.48
N ALA A 634 -25.76 25.78 42.98
CA ALA A 634 -25.39 27.16 43.38
C ALA A 634 -25.39 27.42 44.91
N PRO A 635 -26.41 27.05 45.71
CA PRO A 635 -26.35 27.14 47.18
C PRO A 635 -25.16 26.40 47.82
N PHE A 636 -24.71 25.30 47.23
CA PHE A 636 -23.53 24.56 47.69
C PHE A 636 -22.24 25.30 47.33
N GLU A 637 -22.11 25.79 46.10
CA GLU A 637 -20.97 26.62 45.65
C GLU A 637 -20.83 27.90 46.49
N GLU A 638 -21.96 28.54 46.80
CA GLU A 638 -22.04 29.77 47.60
C GLU A 638 -21.87 29.53 49.11
N ARG A 639 -21.81 28.27 49.54
CA ARG A 639 -21.76 27.82 50.94
C ARG A 639 -22.95 28.29 51.79
N ASP A 640 -24.09 28.51 51.15
CA ASP A 640 -25.33 28.91 51.83
C ASP A 640 -26.16 27.69 52.24
N CYS A 641 -25.56 26.83 53.07
CA CYS A 641 -26.16 25.55 53.46
C CYS A 641 -27.47 25.71 54.25
N ALA A 642 -27.66 26.86 54.91
CA ALA A 642 -28.83 27.15 55.73
C ALA A 642 -30.11 27.35 54.92
N VAL A 643 -29.99 27.61 53.61
CA VAL A 643 -31.14 27.68 52.70
C VAL A 643 -31.82 26.33 52.53
N CYS A 644 -31.06 25.23 52.61
CA CYS A 644 -31.58 23.89 52.40
C CYS A 644 -31.58 23.02 53.66
N HIS A 645 -30.72 23.30 54.64
CA HIS A 645 -30.59 22.53 55.88
C HIS A 645 -30.83 23.39 57.13
N ASP A 646 -31.93 23.14 57.86
CA ASP A 646 -32.21 23.78 59.15
C ASP A 646 -32.74 22.77 60.22
N PRO A 647 -31.94 22.40 61.24
CA PRO A 647 -30.50 22.61 61.36
C PRO A 647 -29.72 21.74 60.35
N ILE A 648 -28.46 22.11 60.08
CA ILE A 648 -27.52 21.31 59.28
C ILE A 648 -27.49 19.87 59.80
N GLY A 649 -28.04 18.91 59.02
CA GLY A 649 -28.16 17.50 59.36
C GLY A 649 -29.55 17.00 59.79
N ALA A 650 -30.59 17.83 59.78
CA ALA A 650 -31.98 17.39 59.97
C ALA A 650 -32.61 17.00 58.62
N GLY A 651 -33.03 15.74 58.48
CA GLY A 651 -33.56 15.16 57.24
C GLY A 651 -34.96 15.65 56.85
N THR A 652 -35.08 16.93 56.48
CA THR A 652 -36.24 17.42 55.71
C THR A 652 -36.30 16.66 54.38
N PRO A 653 -37.47 16.15 53.96
CA PRO A 653 -37.59 15.45 52.68
C PRO A 653 -37.14 16.37 51.53
N ALA A 654 -36.24 15.89 50.67
CA ALA A 654 -35.68 16.68 49.57
C ALA A 654 -36.77 17.32 48.70
N ALA A 655 -37.89 16.62 48.49
CA ALA A 655 -39.05 17.13 47.76
C ALA A 655 -39.62 18.46 48.28
N GLU A 656 -39.59 18.69 49.61
CA GLU A 656 -40.16 19.89 50.23
C GLU A 656 -39.21 21.07 50.07
N VAL A 657 -37.91 20.84 50.27
CA VAL A 657 -36.86 21.86 50.14
C VAL A 657 -36.66 22.27 48.68
N CYS A 658 -36.59 21.31 47.75
CA CYS A 658 -36.36 21.59 46.35
C CYS A 658 -37.45 22.48 45.73
N LYS A 659 -38.71 22.35 46.19
CA LYS A 659 -39.87 23.14 45.71
C LYS A 659 -39.83 24.62 46.05
N GLU A 660 -39.05 25.02 47.04
CA GLU A 660 -38.97 26.44 47.45
C GLU A 660 -38.16 27.28 46.45
N CYS A 661 -37.23 26.65 45.73
CA CYS A 661 -36.29 27.31 44.82
C CYS A 661 -36.43 26.83 43.37
N HIS A 662 -36.67 25.55 43.15
CA HIS A 662 -36.93 25.00 41.82
C HIS A 662 -38.41 25.10 41.54
N ASP A 663 -38.74 25.87 40.51
CA ASP A 663 -40.07 25.91 39.92
C ASP A 663 -40.29 24.56 39.25
N LEU A 664 -40.54 23.51 40.05
CA LEU A 664 -40.88 22.17 39.58
C LEU A 664 -41.97 22.39 38.55
N PRO A 665 -41.72 22.15 37.25
CA PRO A 665 -42.49 22.85 36.25
C PRO A 665 -43.95 22.49 36.49
N GLN A 666 -44.79 23.46 36.87
CA GLN A 666 -46.23 23.20 36.96
C GLN A 666 -46.72 22.64 35.62
N ALA A 667 -46.02 22.99 34.53
CA ALA A 667 -46.13 22.37 33.22
C ALA A 667 -45.88 20.86 33.21
N SER A 668 -44.82 20.36 33.87
CA SER A 668 -44.48 18.93 34.04
C SER A 668 -45.46 18.21 34.97
N LEU A 669 -45.86 18.87 36.06
CA LEU A 669 -46.90 18.40 37.00
C LEU A 669 -48.32 18.38 36.38
N ALA A 670 -48.55 19.18 35.33
CA ALA A 670 -49.80 19.20 34.56
C ALA A 670 -49.79 18.24 33.36
N LYS A 671 -48.64 17.64 33.01
CA LYS A 671 -48.53 16.68 31.91
C LYS A 671 -49.35 15.43 32.22
N ALA A 672 -50.02 14.91 31.20
CA ALA A 672 -50.88 13.74 31.32
C ALA A 672 -50.14 12.45 31.76
N LYS A 673 -48.82 12.37 31.56
CA LYS A 673 -47.96 11.24 31.91
C LYS A 673 -46.71 11.74 32.63
N GLN A 674 -46.37 11.11 33.75
CA GLN A 674 -45.24 11.46 34.62
C GLN A 674 -44.48 10.21 35.04
N HIS A 675 -43.20 10.37 35.34
CA HIS A 675 -42.35 9.31 35.88
C HIS A 675 -42.58 9.15 37.39
N ALA A 676 -42.56 7.93 37.93
CA ALA A 676 -43.04 7.64 39.29
C ALA A 676 -42.17 8.27 40.42
N PRO A 677 -40.83 8.07 40.45
CA PRO A 677 -39.91 8.81 41.33
C PRO A 677 -40.15 10.32 41.36
N PHE A 678 -40.46 10.93 40.22
CA PHE A 678 -40.75 12.36 40.13
C PHE A 678 -42.09 12.73 40.81
N LEU A 679 -43.13 11.90 40.64
CA LEU A 679 -44.43 12.08 41.29
C LEU A 679 -44.34 11.89 42.81
N GLU A 680 -43.51 10.94 43.25
CA GLU A 680 -43.32 10.57 44.66
C GLU A 680 -42.40 11.56 45.40
N GLY A 681 -41.74 12.46 44.67
CA GLY A 681 -40.84 13.47 45.24
C GLY A 681 -39.46 12.91 45.59
N GLU A 682 -39.09 11.75 45.04
CA GLU A 682 -37.80 11.10 45.26
C GLU A 682 -36.71 11.73 44.38
N CYS A 683 -36.58 13.06 44.42
CA CYS A 683 -35.64 13.80 43.57
C CYS A 683 -34.20 13.33 43.76
N THR A 684 -33.83 12.93 44.99
CA THR A 684 -32.48 12.48 45.33
C THR A 684 -32.22 11.00 45.01
N ALA A 685 -33.22 10.26 44.51
CA ALA A 685 -33.00 8.92 43.98
C ALA A 685 -32.20 8.97 42.66
N CYS A 686 -32.32 10.07 41.92
CA CYS A 686 -31.58 10.27 40.68
C CYS A 686 -30.63 11.47 40.71
N HIS A 687 -30.88 12.51 41.52
CA HIS A 687 -30.04 13.71 41.57
C HIS A 687 -29.25 13.85 42.88
N ASN A 688 -28.00 14.29 42.81
CA ASN A 688 -27.24 14.73 43.98
C ASN A 688 -27.30 16.27 44.09
N PRO A 689 -28.04 16.84 45.06
CA PRO A 689 -28.26 18.29 45.15
C PRO A 689 -27.05 19.07 45.63
N HIS A 690 -25.92 18.42 45.95
CA HIS A 690 -24.68 19.10 46.35
C HIS A 690 -23.71 19.19 45.18
N VAL A 691 -23.18 18.04 44.78
CA VAL A 691 -22.21 17.89 43.70
C VAL A 691 -22.44 16.56 42.98
N ALA A 692 -22.17 16.51 41.69
CA ALA A 692 -22.40 15.31 40.89
C ALA A 692 -21.45 15.25 39.68
N GLU A 693 -21.29 14.06 39.11
CA GLU A 693 -20.48 13.88 37.91
C GLU A 693 -21.27 14.22 36.63
N GLY A 694 -22.52 13.79 36.55
CA GLY A 694 -23.41 13.95 35.39
C GLY A 694 -24.16 15.29 35.35
N ALA A 695 -24.42 15.76 34.13
CA ALA A 695 -25.22 16.96 33.87
C ALA A 695 -26.57 16.92 34.60
N SER A 696 -27.12 18.11 34.90
CA SER A 696 -28.34 18.24 35.73
C SER A 696 -28.21 17.59 37.11
N LEU A 697 -26.99 17.52 37.67
CA LEU A 697 -26.69 16.96 38.98
C LEU A 697 -27.03 15.47 39.14
N LEU A 698 -26.84 14.67 38.09
CA LEU A 698 -26.94 13.21 38.19
C LEU A 698 -25.64 12.64 38.78
N PRO A 699 -25.66 11.73 39.77
CA PRO A 699 -24.46 11.13 40.36
C PRO A 699 -23.55 10.46 39.34
N VAL A 700 -24.15 9.91 38.28
CA VAL A 700 -23.50 9.22 37.16
C VAL A 700 -24.03 9.75 35.82
N ARG A 701 -23.53 9.22 34.71
CA ARG A 701 -24.05 9.58 33.37
C ARG A 701 -25.54 9.21 33.21
N PRO A 702 -26.32 9.97 32.40
CA PRO A 702 -27.76 9.76 32.28
C PRO A 702 -28.20 8.34 31.93
N VAL A 703 -27.48 7.66 31.03
CA VAL A 703 -27.77 6.27 30.64
C VAL A 703 -27.58 5.29 31.80
N ASP A 704 -26.57 5.51 32.63
CA ASP A 704 -26.23 4.64 33.76
C ASP A 704 -27.22 4.85 34.91
N ALA A 705 -27.64 6.10 35.15
CA ALA A 705 -28.72 6.42 36.08
C ALA A 705 -30.07 5.78 35.69
N CYS A 706 -30.38 5.70 34.38
CA CYS A 706 -31.63 5.08 33.92
C CYS A 706 -31.64 3.54 34.11
N LYS A 707 -30.48 2.89 33.94
CA LYS A 707 -30.32 1.42 34.04
C LYS A 707 -30.56 0.89 35.45
N GLU A 708 -30.43 1.72 36.47
CA GLU A 708 -30.69 1.29 37.85
C GLU A 708 -32.15 0.87 38.08
N CYS A 709 -33.08 1.38 37.27
CA CYS A 709 -34.51 1.10 37.39
C CYS A 709 -35.15 0.51 36.12
N HIS A 710 -34.61 0.74 34.94
CA HIS A 710 -35.13 0.21 33.67
C HIS A 710 -34.31 -1.01 33.22
N ASP A 711 -35.00 -2.12 32.96
CA ASP A 711 -34.40 -3.39 32.58
C ASP A 711 -33.54 -3.25 31.31
N SER A 712 -32.27 -3.66 31.43
CA SER A 712 -31.33 -3.63 30.33
C SER A 712 -31.78 -4.47 29.15
N GLU A 713 -32.47 -5.60 29.35
CA GLU A 713 -33.01 -6.43 28.24
C GLU A 713 -34.09 -5.71 27.42
N SER A 714 -34.76 -4.70 27.99
CA SER A 714 -35.82 -3.93 27.32
C SER A 714 -35.33 -2.63 26.68
N LEU A 715 -34.31 -2.00 27.27
CA LEU A 715 -33.63 -0.81 26.75
C LEU A 715 -32.62 -1.16 25.67
N TYR A 716 -32.00 -2.33 25.82
CA TYR A 716 -31.05 -2.97 24.94
C TYR A 716 -31.43 -4.45 24.95
N PRO A 717 -32.39 -4.90 24.12
CA PRO A 717 -32.41 -6.33 23.86
C PRO A 717 -31.00 -6.72 23.43
N ASP A 718 -30.58 -7.97 23.66
CA ASP A 718 -29.40 -8.58 23.00
C ASP A 718 -29.65 -8.64 21.48
N ALA A 719 -30.03 -7.49 20.91
CA ALA A 719 -30.48 -7.21 19.60
C ALA A 719 -29.27 -6.66 18.89
N GLU A 720 -28.82 -7.42 17.90
CA GLU A 720 -27.68 -7.08 17.06
C GLU A 720 -27.87 -5.72 16.37
N LEU A 721 -29.12 -5.22 16.26
CA LEU A 721 -29.51 -3.98 15.61
C LEU A 721 -30.34 -3.05 16.52
N ALA A 722 -29.70 -2.47 17.54
CA ALA A 722 -30.27 -1.37 18.32
C ALA A 722 -30.38 -0.06 17.50
N HIS A 723 -31.40 0.75 17.78
CA HIS A 723 -31.58 2.05 17.15
C HIS A 723 -30.47 3.03 17.61
N GLU A 724 -29.84 3.76 16.70
CA GLU A 724 -28.58 4.49 16.95
C GLU A 724 -28.60 5.45 18.17
N PRO A 725 -29.57 6.38 18.32
CA PRO A 725 -29.74 7.19 19.53
C PRO A 725 -29.79 6.39 20.84
N VAL A 726 -30.33 5.18 20.82
CA VAL A 726 -30.40 4.30 21.99
C VAL A 726 -29.02 3.70 22.28
N ARG A 727 -28.30 3.26 21.24
CA ARG A 727 -26.91 2.81 21.34
C ARG A 727 -25.99 3.88 21.92
N MET A 728 -26.23 5.15 21.57
CA MET A 728 -25.47 6.30 22.08
C MET A 728 -25.90 6.76 23.49
N GLY A 729 -26.91 6.13 24.11
CA GLY A 729 -27.40 6.50 25.45
C GLY A 729 -28.15 7.84 25.48
N GLN A 730 -28.64 8.31 24.33
CA GLN A 730 -29.29 9.62 24.16
C GLN A 730 -30.80 9.53 24.41
N CYS A 731 -31.22 8.89 25.50
CA CYS A 731 -32.63 8.63 25.82
C CYS A 731 -33.47 9.92 25.84
N GLU A 732 -32.88 11.01 26.33
CA GLU A 732 -33.52 12.32 26.42
C GLU A 732 -33.76 12.99 25.06
N HIS A 733 -33.20 12.51 23.94
CA HIS A 733 -33.59 13.04 22.62
C HIS A 733 -35.04 12.70 22.27
N CYS A 734 -35.52 11.55 22.77
CA CYS A 734 -36.85 11.03 22.49
C CYS A 734 -37.79 11.16 23.68
N HIS A 735 -37.26 10.97 24.90
CA HIS A 735 -38.03 10.98 26.14
C HIS A 735 -37.86 12.28 26.93
N GLU A 736 -38.90 12.62 27.68
CA GLU A 736 -38.92 13.68 28.68
C GLU A 736 -38.96 13.03 30.07
N SER A 737 -37.84 13.03 30.78
CA SER A 737 -37.58 12.21 31.97
C SER A 737 -38.51 12.52 33.15
N HIS A 738 -39.04 13.74 33.25
CA HIS A 738 -39.94 14.15 34.33
C HIS A 738 -41.44 13.99 34.00
N GLY A 739 -41.83 14.21 32.75
CA GLY A 739 -43.25 14.15 32.36
C GLY A 739 -43.54 14.69 30.96
N SER A 740 -44.46 14.06 30.23
CA SER A 740 -44.85 14.46 28.87
C SER A 740 -46.36 14.30 28.61
N GLU A 741 -46.87 14.96 27.58
CA GLU A 741 -48.27 14.76 27.12
C GLU A 741 -48.50 13.38 26.48
N GLN A 742 -47.42 12.74 26.04
CA GLN A 742 -47.42 11.50 25.28
C GLN A 742 -46.93 10.34 26.15
N ALA A 743 -47.47 9.13 25.92
CA ALA A 743 -46.94 7.91 26.53
C ALA A 743 -45.89 7.26 25.60
N PRO A 744 -44.83 6.61 26.12
CA PRO A 744 -44.36 6.60 27.51
C PRO A 744 -43.35 7.74 27.73
N LEU A 745 -43.85 8.97 27.86
CA LEU A 745 -43.06 10.19 28.07
C LEU A 745 -42.29 10.69 26.83
N LEU A 746 -42.87 10.60 25.63
CA LEU A 746 -42.22 11.12 24.42
C LEU A 746 -42.29 12.66 24.35
N LYS A 747 -41.19 13.31 23.96
CA LYS A 747 -41.09 14.78 23.86
C LYS A 747 -42.17 15.42 22.99
N VAL A 748 -42.47 14.77 21.86
CA VAL A 748 -43.55 15.15 20.95
C VAL A 748 -44.32 13.91 20.53
N GLY A 749 -45.43 14.09 19.81
CA GLY A 749 -46.18 12.98 19.24
C GLY A 749 -45.26 12.10 18.40
N ARG A 750 -45.38 10.78 18.55
CA ARG A 750 -44.48 9.77 17.95
C ARG A 750 -44.18 10.02 16.47
N LYS A 751 -45.19 10.41 15.69
CA LYS A 751 -45.05 10.81 14.28
C LYS A 751 -44.01 11.92 14.08
N ASP A 752 -44.20 13.03 14.77
CA ASP A 752 -43.35 14.21 14.62
C ASP A 752 -41.96 13.96 15.21
N LEU A 753 -41.87 13.06 16.20
CA LEU A 753 -40.60 12.61 16.77
C LEU A 753 -39.78 11.79 15.78
N CYS A 754 -40.37 10.79 15.11
CA CYS A 754 -39.65 10.02 14.10
C CYS A 754 -39.23 10.90 12.93
N PHE A 755 -40.10 11.79 12.45
CA PHE A 755 -39.79 12.66 11.32
C PHE A 755 -38.83 13.82 11.65
N SER A 756 -38.59 14.14 12.92
CA SER A 756 -37.55 15.12 13.25
C SER A 756 -36.14 14.63 12.88
N CYS A 757 -35.96 13.31 12.78
CA CYS A 757 -34.71 12.69 12.33
C CYS A 757 -34.84 12.04 10.94
N HIS A 758 -36.00 11.47 10.61
CA HIS A 758 -36.27 10.81 9.32
C HIS A 758 -37.00 11.73 8.33
N GLU A 759 -36.53 12.96 8.14
CA GLU A 759 -37.18 13.97 7.28
C GLU A 759 -37.24 13.51 5.81
N GLU A 760 -36.27 12.73 5.32
CA GLU A 760 -36.34 12.13 3.97
C GLU A 760 -37.56 11.20 3.84
N MET A 761 -37.87 10.43 4.88
CA MET A 761 -39.03 9.54 4.89
C MET A 761 -40.33 10.35 4.87
N ARG A 762 -40.39 11.48 5.58
CA ARG A 762 -41.52 12.42 5.54
C ARG A 762 -41.81 12.87 4.11
N SER A 763 -40.76 13.11 3.32
CA SER A 763 -40.88 13.51 1.92
C SER A 763 -41.44 12.42 0.99
N ARG A 764 -41.62 11.18 1.46
CA ARG A 764 -42.27 10.12 0.67
C ARG A 764 -43.80 10.16 0.75
N LEU A 765 -44.37 10.88 1.72
CA LEU A 765 -45.82 11.09 1.83
C LEU A 765 -46.44 11.84 0.64
N GLN A 766 -45.62 12.51 -0.18
CA GLN A 766 -46.05 13.18 -1.43
C GLN A 766 -46.01 12.27 -2.67
N TYR A 767 -45.59 11.00 -2.53
CA TYR A 767 -45.58 10.08 -3.66
C TYR A 767 -47.00 9.73 -4.10
N ALA A 768 -47.15 9.31 -5.36
CA ALA A 768 -48.46 9.04 -5.94
C ALA A 768 -49.20 7.88 -5.26
N ASN A 769 -48.46 6.89 -4.77
CA ASN A 769 -49.01 5.73 -4.07
C ASN A 769 -48.35 5.64 -2.69
N VAL A 770 -49.09 5.96 -1.64
CA VAL A 770 -48.64 5.91 -0.25
C VAL A 770 -49.38 4.78 0.45
N HIS A 771 -48.64 3.92 1.14
CA HIS A 771 -49.20 2.81 1.89
C HIS A 771 -50.00 3.34 3.09
N ALA A 772 -51.20 2.81 3.31
CA ALA A 772 -52.13 3.37 4.27
C ALA A 772 -51.60 3.41 5.72
N PRO A 773 -50.93 2.37 6.27
CA PRO A 773 -50.32 2.43 7.60
C PRO A 773 -49.23 3.51 7.72
N PHE A 774 -48.43 3.69 6.66
CA PHE A 774 -47.42 4.74 6.60
C PHE A 774 -48.05 6.14 6.52
N ALA A 775 -49.10 6.33 5.71
CA ALA A 775 -49.87 7.57 5.67
C ALA A 775 -50.52 7.91 7.01
N GLN A 776 -50.96 6.87 7.75
CA GLN A 776 -51.57 6.97 9.07
C GLN A 776 -50.53 7.15 10.20
N ASN A 777 -49.24 6.98 9.91
CA ASN A 777 -48.10 7.22 10.81
C ASN A 777 -48.03 6.23 11.97
N SER A 778 -48.44 4.99 11.74
CA SER A 778 -48.28 3.88 12.67
C SER A 778 -46.93 3.19 12.46
N CYS A 779 -45.83 3.90 12.70
CA CYS A 779 -44.47 3.38 12.47
C CYS A 779 -44.22 2.09 13.27
N ASP A 780 -44.71 2.06 14.51
CA ASP A 780 -44.46 0.98 15.46
C ASP A 780 -45.28 -0.29 15.20
N ASP A 781 -46.25 -0.24 14.29
CA ASP A 781 -46.92 -1.45 13.82
C ASP A 781 -45.92 -2.34 13.07
N CYS A 782 -44.88 -1.72 12.50
CA CYS A 782 -43.86 -2.38 11.70
C CYS A 782 -42.45 -2.26 12.29
N HIS A 783 -42.11 -1.19 12.99
CA HIS A 783 -40.77 -0.96 13.56
C HIS A 783 -40.75 -1.01 15.09
N ASP A 784 -39.61 -1.37 15.70
CA ASP A 784 -39.34 -1.11 17.12
C ASP A 784 -38.44 0.11 17.23
N SER A 785 -38.82 1.10 18.05
CA SER A 785 -38.04 2.34 18.18
C SER A 785 -36.75 2.18 18.99
N HIS A 786 -36.60 1.09 19.75
CA HIS A 786 -35.40 0.84 20.57
C HIS A 786 -34.43 -0.11 19.91
N GLY A 787 -34.91 -1.17 19.25
CA GLY A 787 -34.06 -2.17 18.61
C GLY A 787 -34.73 -3.53 18.48
N THR A 788 -34.37 -4.30 17.45
CA THR A 788 -34.76 -5.71 17.31
C THR A 788 -33.66 -6.52 16.64
N ASN A 789 -33.84 -7.84 16.56
CA ASN A 789 -33.02 -8.72 15.73
C ASN A 789 -33.46 -8.81 14.26
N PHE A 790 -34.48 -8.07 13.83
CA PHE A 790 -34.95 -8.09 12.45
C PHE A 790 -34.39 -6.89 11.66
N PRO A 791 -33.83 -7.11 10.44
CA PRO A 791 -33.28 -6.03 9.62
C PRO A 791 -34.26 -4.88 9.39
N GLY A 792 -33.78 -3.63 9.50
CA GLY A 792 -34.62 -2.44 9.45
C GLY A 792 -35.39 -2.16 10.74
N ILE A 793 -34.98 -2.81 11.83
CA ILE A 793 -35.58 -2.71 13.17
C ILE A 793 -37.07 -3.04 13.11
N LEU A 794 -37.42 -4.08 12.34
CA LEU A 794 -38.80 -4.50 12.17
C LEU A 794 -39.30 -5.27 13.39
N THR A 795 -40.59 -5.25 13.67
CA THR A 795 -41.14 -6.01 14.81
C THR A 795 -41.17 -7.52 14.56
N GLN A 796 -41.19 -7.95 13.30
CA GLN A 796 -41.27 -9.35 12.85
C GLN A 796 -40.68 -9.52 11.44
N GLU A 797 -40.49 -10.77 10.98
CA GLU A 797 -40.15 -11.06 9.59
C GLU A 797 -41.22 -10.55 8.60
N VAL A 798 -40.77 -10.10 7.43
CA VAL A 798 -41.57 -9.39 6.43
C VAL A 798 -42.90 -10.08 6.06
N PRO A 799 -42.96 -11.37 5.70
CA PRO A 799 -44.24 -11.98 5.32
C PRO A 799 -45.23 -12.00 6.49
N ALA A 800 -44.78 -12.38 7.69
CA ALA A 800 -45.61 -12.41 8.89
C ALA A 800 -46.09 -11.00 9.27
N LEU A 801 -45.22 -10.00 9.13
CA LEU A 801 -45.54 -8.61 9.39
C LEU A 801 -46.62 -8.09 8.44
N CYS A 802 -46.45 -8.28 7.12
CA CYS A 802 -47.43 -7.84 6.12
C CYS A 802 -48.77 -8.57 6.29
N PHE A 803 -48.75 -9.86 6.64
CA PHE A 803 -49.98 -10.66 6.81
C PHE A 803 -50.76 -10.37 8.09
N LYS A 804 -50.25 -9.52 8.99
CA LYS A 804 -51.09 -8.94 10.07
C LYS A 804 -52.24 -8.12 9.51
N CYS A 805 -52.06 -7.53 8.33
CA CYS A 805 -53.02 -6.64 7.69
C CYS A 805 -53.48 -7.12 6.31
N HIS A 806 -52.67 -7.92 5.61
CA HIS A 806 -52.98 -8.45 4.29
C HIS A 806 -53.32 -9.95 4.34
N ASP A 807 -54.45 -10.37 3.77
CA ASP A 807 -54.79 -11.80 3.73
C ASP A 807 -54.13 -12.48 2.51
N ALA A 808 -53.18 -13.37 2.76
CA ALA A 808 -52.48 -14.15 1.74
C ALA A 808 -53.41 -15.08 0.93
N GLY A 809 -54.58 -15.43 1.47
CA GLY A 809 -55.58 -16.29 0.85
C GLY A 809 -56.65 -15.52 0.07
N ASP A 810 -56.61 -14.18 0.04
CA ASP A 810 -57.59 -13.39 -0.67
C ASP A 810 -57.49 -13.59 -2.19
N SER A 811 -58.55 -14.12 -2.78
CA SER A 811 -58.60 -14.44 -4.22
C SER A 811 -58.40 -13.23 -5.13
N GLN A 812 -58.75 -12.02 -4.68
CA GLN A 812 -58.54 -10.79 -5.44
C GLN A 812 -57.06 -10.36 -5.38
N MET A 813 -56.41 -10.52 -4.24
CA MET A 813 -54.97 -10.31 -4.06
C MET A 813 -54.18 -11.34 -4.89
N THR A 814 -54.51 -12.62 -4.81
CA THR A 814 -53.90 -13.67 -5.64
C THR A 814 -54.07 -13.40 -7.13
N ALA A 815 -55.26 -12.98 -7.58
CA ALA A 815 -55.51 -12.64 -8.98
C ALA A 815 -54.69 -11.45 -9.47
N LYS A 816 -54.53 -10.40 -8.64
CA LYS A 816 -53.69 -9.23 -8.96
C LYS A 816 -52.20 -9.54 -9.04
N HIS A 817 -51.75 -10.62 -8.41
CA HIS A 817 -50.38 -11.11 -8.48
C HIS A 817 -50.24 -12.30 -9.47
N GLY A 818 -51.10 -12.37 -10.48
CA GLY A 818 -51.00 -13.38 -11.55
C GLY A 818 -51.34 -14.81 -11.13
N GLY A 819 -52.13 -14.99 -10.06
CA GLY A 819 -52.53 -16.30 -9.56
C GLY A 819 -51.51 -16.98 -8.65
N MET A 820 -50.43 -16.28 -8.25
CA MET A 820 -49.35 -16.86 -7.45
C MET A 820 -49.71 -16.98 -5.96
N SER A 821 -49.16 -18.00 -5.29
CA SER A 821 -49.21 -18.08 -3.82
C SER A 821 -48.32 -17.00 -3.21
N LEU A 822 -48.87 -16.22 -2.28
CA LEU A 822 -48.19 -15.10 -1.63
C LEU A 822 -47.43 -15.53 -0.36
N THR A 823 -47.67 -16.73 0.17
CA THR A 823 -47.14 -17.19 1.47
C THR A 823 -45.62 -17.40 1.52
N SER A 824 -44.94 -17.36 0.38
CA SER A 824 -43.48 -17.60 0.25
C SER A 824 -42.79 -16.54 -0.60
N VAL A 825 -43.41 -15.36 -0.75
CA VAL A 825 -42.92 -14.27 -1.60
C VAL A 825 -42.25 -13.22 -0.75
N ASP A 826 -41.05 -12.81 -1.14
CA ASP A 826 -40.44 -11.60 -0.61
C ASP A 826 -41.19 -10.37 -1.14
N CYS A 827 -42.04 -9.81 -0.28
CA CYS A 827 -42.88 -8.68 -0.63
C CYS A 827 -42.05 -7.40 -0.88
N LEU A 828 -40.94 -7.23 -0.15
CA LEU A 828 -40.08 -6.05 -0.25
C LEU A 828 -39.16 -6.08 -1.47
N GLY A 829 -38.97 -7.25 -2.07
CA GLY A 829 -38.27 -7.38 -3.35
C GLY A 829 -38.98 -6.67 -4.50
N CYS A 830 -40.31 -6.47 -4.40
CA CYS A 830 -41.10 -5.83 -5.45
C CYS A 830 -41.80 -4.54 -5.02
N HIS A 831 -42.16 -4.41 -3.73
CA HIS A 831 -42.96 -3.29 -3.22
C HIS A 831 -42.17 -2.42 -2.24
N ASP A 832 -42.36 -1.10 -2.33
CA ASP A 832 -42.01 -0.18 -1.24
C ASP A 832 -43.16 -0.17 -0.22
N PRO A 833 -42.93 -0.63 1.03
CA PRO A 833 -43.98 -0.77 2.03
C PRO A 833 -44.41 0.58 2.64
N HIS A 834 -43.74 1.68 2.30
CA HIS A 834 -44.07 3.02 2.75
C HIS A 834 -44.80 3.78 1.66
N ALA A 835 -44.12 4.05 0.54
CA ALA A 835 -44.68 4.77 -0.58
C ALA A 835 -43.82 4.58 -1.83
N SER A 836 -44.47 4.42 -2.98
CA SER A 836 -43.78 4.29 -4.27
C SER A 836 -44.36 5.22 -5.33
N LYS A 837 -43.52 5.51 -6.33
CA LYS A 837 -43.93 6.14 -7.59
C LYS A 837 -44.54 5.12 -8.56
N GLY A 838 -44.26 3.83 -8.40
CA GLY A 838 -44.87 2.75 -9.19
C GLY A 838 -46.28 2.41 -8.72
N ALA A 839 -47.08 1.81 -9.62
CA ALA A 839 -48.47 1.46 -9.34
C ALA A 839 -48.57 0.38 -8.26
N ALA A 840 -49.61 0.43 -7.42
CA ALA A 840 -49.82 -0.54 -6.36
C ALA A 840 -48.58 -0.76 -5.46
N LEU A 841 -47.83 0.31 -5.18
CA LEU A 841 -46.60 0.33 -4.38
C LEU A 841 -45.41 -0.43 -4.98
N SER A 842 -45.48 -0.92 -6.22
CA SER A 842 -44.32 -1.54 -6.87
C SER A 842 -43.21 -0.53 -7.10
N TYR A 843 -41.95 -0.96 -7.20
CA TYR A 843 -40.88 -0.04 -7.57
C TYR A 843 -41.06 0.53 -8.99
N LYS A 844 -40.49 1.72 -9.22
CA LYS A 844 -40.63 2.45 -10.49
C LYS A 844 -39.93 1.76 -11.66
N ASN A 845 -38.74 1.19 -11.42
CA ASN A 845 -37.93 0.63 -12.49
C ASN A 845 -38.39 -0.80 -12.73
N VAL A 846 -39.03 -1.02 -13.87
CA VAL A 846 -39.57 -2.32 -14.27
C VAL A 846 -38.79 -2.87 -15.46
N HIS A 847 -38.62 -4.18 -15.51
CA HIS A 847 -38.03 -4.85 -16.64
C HIS A 847 -39.03 -4.94 -17.79
N ALA A 848 -38.62 -4.61 -19.01
CA ALA A 848 -39.55 -4.48 -20.14
C ALA A 848 -40.42 -5.73 -20.43
N PRO A 849 -39.90 -6.98 -20.38
CA PRO A 849 -40.74 -8.18 -20.53
C PRO A 849 -41.78 -8.35 -19.41
N TYR A 850 -41.43 -7.90 -18.20
CA TYR A 850 -42.35 -7.92 -17.05
C TYR A 850 -43.45 -6.87 -17.19
N GLU A 851 -43.10 -5.66 -17.66
CA GLU A 851 -44.07 -4.60 -17.97
C GLU A 851 -45.03 -4.98 -19.10
N GLY A 852 -44.54 -5.71 -20.10
CA GLY A 852 -45.34 -6.25 -21.21
C GLY A 852 -46.29 -7.39 -20.83
N GLY A 853 -46.10 -8.00 -19.65
CA GLY A 853 -46.86 -9.20 -19.24
C GLY A 853 -46.42 -10.48 -19.94
N ASP A 854 -45.25 -10.46 -20.60
CA ASP A 854 -44.68 -11.59 -21.34
C ASP A 854 -43.97 -12.58 -20.39
N CYS A 855 -44.61 -12.92 -19.28
CA CYS A 855 -44.03 -13.76 -18.22
C CYS A 855 -43.57 -15.12 -18.76
N ASN A 856 -44.27 -15.62 -19.78
CA ASN A 856 -44.01 -16.90 -20.41
C ASN A 856 -42.78 -16.88 -21.30
N ASP A 857 -42.11 -15.75 -21.55
CA ASP A 857 -40.85 -15.73 -22.30
C ASP A 857 -39.71 -16.26 -21.43
N CYS A 858 -39.75 -15.93 -20.13
CA CYS A 858 -38.76 -16.36 -19.16
C CYS A 858 -39.22 -17.55 -18.31
N HIS A 859 -40.52 -17.68 -18.01
CA HIS A 859 -41.05 -18.76 -17.18
C HIS A 859 -41.80 -19.83 -18.00
N GLU A 860 -41.80 -21.07 -17.51
CA GLU A 860 -42.70 -22.11 -18.00
C GLU A 860 -44.16 -21.71 -17.72
N ALA A 861 -45.03 -21.89 -18.71
CA ALA A 861 -46.40 -21.38 -18.67
C ALA A 861 -47.17 -21.81 -17.41
N GLY A 862 -47.68 -20.84 -16.67
CA GLY A 862 -48.43 -21.07 -15.43
C GLY A 862 -47.59 -21.44 -14.21
N THR A 863 -46.26 -21.31 -14.29
CA THR A 863 -45.33 -21.59 -13.18
C THR A 863 -44.34 -20.45 -12.97
N ARG A 864 -43.60 -20.49 -11.86
CA ARG A 864 -42.45 -19.61 -11.58
C ARG A 864 -41.11 -20.20 -12.05
N ARG A 865 -41.13 -21.39 -12.66
CA ARG A 865 -39.90 -22.06 -13.07
C ARG A 865 -39.34 -21.38 -14.31
N ILE A 866 -38.11 -20.91 -14.24
CA ILE A 866 -37.43 -20.31 -15.39
C ILE A 866 -37.17 -21.36 -16.48
N LYS A 867 -37.22 -20.95 -17.74
CA LYS A 867 -36.91 -21.81 -18.88
C LYS A 867 -35.40 -22.02 -18.98
N GLY A 868 -34.92 -23.18 -18.53
CA GLY A 868 -33.49 -23.53 -18.59
C GLY A 868 -32.67 -22.93 -17.44
N GLY A 869 -31.37 -22.75 -17.66
CA GLY A 869 -30.46 -22.12 -16.70
C GLY A 869 -30.61 -20.59 -16.71
N GLU A 870 -30.51 -19.96 -15.52
CA GLU A 870 -30.67 -18.51 -15.35
C GLU A 870 -29.76 -17.72 -16.28
N ARG A 871 -28.48 -18.08 -16.32
CA ARG A 871 -27.45 -17.41 -17.12
C ARG A 871 -27.75 -17.49 -18.62
N GLU A 872 -28.04 -18.68 -19.12
CA GLU A 872 -28.32 -18.93 -20.54
C GLU A 872 -29.61 -18.24 -20.97
N LEU A 873 -30.62 -18.24 -20.09
CA LEU A 873 -31.89 -17.55 -20.33
C LEU A 873 -31.67 -16.03 -20.41
N CYS A 874 -30.97 -15.43 -19.44
CA CYS A 874 -30.67 -14.00 -19.47
C CYS A 874 -29.84 -13.63 -20.72
N PHE A 875 -28.80 -14.39 -21.05
CA PHE A 875 -27.98 -14.13 -22.23
C PHE A 875 -28.68 -14.34 -23.58
N SER A 876 -29.80 -15.07 -23.62
CA SER A 876 -30.60 -15.18 -24.84
C SER A 876 -31.17 -13.81 -25.28
N CYS A 877 -31.41 -12.92 -24.31
CA CYS A 877 -31.92 -11.57 -24.55
C CYS A 877 -30.85 -10.49 -24.29
N HIS A 878 -29.79 -10.80 -23.54
CA HIS A 878 -28.64 -9.94 -23.28
C HIS A 878 -27.34 -10.48 -23.90
N PRO A 879 -27.24 -10.62 -25.24
CA PRO A 879 -26.07 -11.22 -25.89
C PRO A 879 -24.81 -10.35 -25.77
N GLY A 880 -24.93 -9.02 -25.66
CA GLY A 880 -23.78 -8.13 -25.45
C GLY A 880 -23.05 -8.44 -24.13
N THR A 881 -23.81 -8.57 -23.04
CA THR A 881 -23.27 -8.95 -21.73
C THR A 881 -22.60 -10.33 -21.73
N ARG A 882 -23.05 -11.24 -22.60
CA ARG A 882 -22.40 -12.55 -22.76
C ARG A 882 -21.00 -12.43 -23.35
N GLU A 883 -20.80 -11.56 -24.34
CA GLU A 883 -19.48 -11.35 -24.95
C GLU A 883 -18.53 -10.65 -23.97
N ASP A 884 -19.02 -9.62 -23.24
CA ASP A 884 -18.24 -8.89 -22.24
C ASP A 884 -17.70 -9.78 -21.10
N LEU A 885 -18.35 -10.91 -20.84
CA LEU A 885 -18.03 -11.84 -19.73
C LEU A 885 -17.26 -13.09 -20.17
N LYS A 886 -16.95 -13.27 -21.47
CA LYS A 886 -16.20 -14.44 -21.97
C LYS A 886 -14.68 -14.33 -21.81
N GLU A 887 -14.14 -13.11 -21.72
CA GLU A 887 -12.70 -12.85 -21.85
C GLU A 887 -11.96 -12.67 -20.51
N GLY A 888 -12.65 -12.75 -19.36
CA GLY A 888 -12.07 -12.48 -18.03
C GLY A 888 -12.44 -13.49 -16.94
N LYS A 889 -11.71 -13.46 -15.82
CA LYS A 889 -12.07 -14.18 -14.60
C LYS A 889 -13.35 -13.55 -14.02
N LEU A 890 -14.44 -14.29 -13.88
CA LEU A 890 -15.71 -13.76 -13.39
C LEU A 890 -15.69 -13.50 -11.89
N HIS A 891 -16.22 -12.34 -11.46
CA HIS A 891 -16.41 -12.01 -10.03
C HIS A 891 -17.13 -13.17 -9.33
N GLN A 892 -16.65 -13.64 -8.18
CA GLN A 892 -17.06 -14.92 -7.58
C GLN A 892 -18.59 -15.12 -7.45
N PRO A 893 -19.41 -14.11 -7.08
CA PRO A 893 -20.87 -14.24 -7.09
C PRO A 893 -21.47 -14.62 -8.45
N LEU A 894 -20.77 -14.36 -9.55
CA LEU A 894 -21.18 -14.69 -10.92
C LEU A 894 -20.79 -16.09 -11.37
N THR A 895 -20.17 -16.94 -10.54
CA THR A 895 -19.80 -18.31 -10.93
C THR A 895 -20.74 -19.39 -10.37
N GLY A 896 -21.67 -19.03 -9.47
CA GLY A 896 -22.66 -19.94 -8.85
C GLY A 896 -23.94 -20.20 -9.67
N ASP A 897 -24.89 -20.92 -9.04
CA ASP A 897 -26.13 -21.45 -9.66
C ASP A 897 -27.15 -20.36 -10.07
N SER A 898 -27.15 -19.21 -9.40
CA SER A 898 -28.01 -18.04 -9.69
C SER A 898 -27.19 -16.73 -9.71
N PRO A 899 -26.37 -16.52 -10.75
CA PRO A 899 -25.30 -15.52 -10.72
C PRO A 899 -25.80 -14.08 -10.89
N CYS A 900 -26.84 -13.85 -11.68
CA CYS A 900 -27.25 -12.50 -12.06
C CYS A 900 -28.28 -11.93 -11.08
N THR A 901 -29.19 -12.77 -10.60
CA THR A 901 -30.26 -12.39 -9.69
C THR A 901 -29.79 -12.16 -8.25
N ALA A 902 -28.54 -12.51 -7.91
CA ALA A 902 -27.91 -12.13 -6.64
C ALA A 902 -27.80 -10.60 -6.48
N CYS A 903 -27.57 -9.90 -7.59
CA CYS A 903 -27.38 -8.45 -7.61
C CYS A 903 -28.55 -7.70 -8.26
N HIS A 904 -29.18 -8.30 -9.27
CA HIS A 904 -30.28 -7.71 -10.02
C HIS A 904 -31.64 -8.30 -9.61
N GLU A 905 -32.70 -7.48 -9.67
CA GLU A 905 -34.09 -7.92 -9.57
C GLU A 905 -34.78 -7.79 -10.93
N PRO A 906 -34.89 -8.89 -11.71
CA PRO A 906 -35.26 -8.86 -13.12
C PRO A 906 -36.74 -8.56 -13.39
N HIS A 907 -37.53 -8.24 -12.37
CA HIS A 907 -38.94 -7.84 -12.52
C HIS A 907 -39.12 -6.35 -12.27
N THR A 908 -38.83 -5.90 -11.04
CA THR A 908 -38.92 -4.51 -10.64
C THR A 908 -37.92 -4.23 -9.53
N ALA A 909 -37.27 -3.07 -9.55
CA ALA A 909 -36.25 -2.73 -8.57
C ALA A 909 -36.27 -1.25 -8.19
N PRO A 910 -35.81 -0.91 -6.97
CA PRO A 910 -35.76 0.49 -6.51
C PRO A 910 -34.76 1.33 -7.31
N GLN A 911 -33.72 0.71 -7.88
CA GLN A 911 -32.64 1.39 -8.58
C GLN A 911 -32.68 1.20 -10.10
N GLU A 912 -32.05 2.12 -10.83
CA GLU A 912 -31.79 1.96 -12.26
C GLU A 912 -30.94 0.71 -12.53
N LYS A 913 -30.99 0.19 -13.76
CA LYS A 913 -30.36 -1.10 -14.14
C LYS A 913 -30.82 -2.30 -13.29
N LEU A 914 -31.99 -2.17 -12.65
CA LEU A 914 -32.64 -3.21 -11.86
C LEU A 914 -31.80 -3.71 -10.67
N LEU A 915 -31.03 -2.84 -10.01
CA LEU A 915 -30.29 -3.22 -8.80
C LEU A 915 -31.23 -3.32 -7.59
N ARG A 916 -31.06 -4.37 -6.77
CA ARG A 916 -31.89 -4.66 -5.60
C ARG A 916 -31.89 -3.56 -4.55
N VAL A 917 -30.74 -2.90 -4.36
CA VAL A 917 -30.52 -1.77 -3.45
C VAL A 917 -29.51 -0.82 -4.09
N THR A 918 -29.22 0.33 -3.45
CA THR A 918 -28.16 1.25 -3.90
C THR A 918 -26.82 0.52 -4.01
N GLN A 919 -25.97 1.01 -4.89
CA GLN A 919 -24.77 0.28 -5.30
C GLN A 919 -23.80 0.02 -4.14
N ASP A 920 -23.66 0.97 -3.22
CA ASP A 920 -22.95 0.83 -1.96
C ASP A 920 -23.52 -0.32 -1.12
N LYS A 921 -24.81 -0.26 -0.77
CA LYS A 921 -25.47 -1.28 0.07
C LYS A 921 -25.46 -2.66 -0.56
N LEU A 922 -25.46 -2.73 -1.88
CA LEU A 922 -25.37 -4.00 -2.61
C LEU A 922 -24.00 -4.65 -2.41
N CYS A 923 -22.94 -3.85 -2.52
CA CYS A 923 -21.56 -4.30 -2.32
C CYS A 923 -21.26 -4.57 -0.84
N GLU A 924 -21.73 -3.72 0.09
CA GLU A 924 -21.51 -3.88 1.55
C GLU A 924 -22.00 -5.25 2.07
N LYS A 925 -23.05 -5.83 1.46
CA LYS A 925 -23.60 -7.13 1.86
C LYS A 925 -22.59 -8.28 1.75
N CYS A 926 -21.63 -8.18 0.83
CA CYS A 926 -20.57 -9.16 0.65
C CYS A 926 -19.17 -8.62 1.00
N HIS A 927 -18.98 -7.31 0.94
CA HIS A 927 -17.74 -6.61 1.27
C HIS A 927 -17.90 -5.77 2.55
N SER A 928 -18.37 -6.40 3.63
CA SER A 928 -18.69 -5.74 4.90
C SER A 928 -17.46 -5.15 5.61
N GLU A 929 -16.30 -5.77 5.44
CA GLU A 929 -15.02 -5.29 5.99
C GLU A 929 -14.58 -3.99 5.31
N ALA A 930 -14.56 -3.96 3.98
CA ALA A 930 -14.31 -2.73 3.21
C ALA A 930 -15.33 -1.64 3.53
N ALA A 931 -16.61 -2.00 3.74
CA ALA A 931 -17.65 -1.07 4.18
C ALA A 931 -17.39 -0.47 5.56
N GLY A 932 -16.77 -1.23 6.46
CA GLY A 932 -16.34 -0.78 7.78
C GLY A 932 -15.22 0.26 7.70
N GLU A 933 -14.20 0.00 6.87
CA GLU A 933 -13.09 0.93 6.61
C GLU A 933 -13.59 2.30 6.13
N PHE A 934 -14.57 2.34 5.22
CA PHE A 934 -15.14 3.60 4.72
C PHE A 934 -15.86 4.42 5.79
N LYS A 935 -16.60 3.76 6.69
CA LYS A 935 -17.40 4.44 7.73
C LYS A 935 -16.53 4.99 8.85
N GLN A 936 -15.34 4.43 9.05
CA GLN A 936 -14.40 4.82 10.09
C GLN A 936 -13.37 5.84 9.62
N ALA A 937 -13.08 5.91 8.32
CA ALA A 937 -12.09 6.82 7.77
C ALA A 937 -12.49 8.31 7.90
N ALA A 938 -11.64 9.13 8.51
CA ALA A 938 -11.80 10.58 8.54
C ALA A 938 -11.81 11.23 7.14
N HIS A 939 -11.13 10.62 6.16
CA HIS A 939 -11.04 11.07 4.77
C HIS A 939 -11.24 9.90 3.81
N SER A 940 -12.28 9.96 2.97
CA SER A 940 -12.60 8.91 1.99
C SER A 940 -12.61 9.44 0.56
N HIS A 941 -12.48 8.53 -0.42
CA HIS A 941 -12.49 8.93 -1.83
C HIS A 941 -13.91 9.40 -2.23
N PRO A 942 -14.07 10.55 -2.93
CA PRO A 942 -15.40 11.08 -3.26
C PRO A 942 -16.30 10.11 -4.05
N ALA A 943 -15.71 9.28 -4.92
CA ALA A 943 -16.47 8.26 -5.65
C ALA A 943 -17.04 7.17 -4.70
N ALA A 944 -16.33 6.86 -3.62
CA ALA A 944 -16.78 5.89 -2.62
C ALA A 944 -17.74 6.53 -1.59
N GLU A 945 -17.50 7.78 -1.19
CA GLU A 945 -18.40 8.56 -0.33
C GLU A 945 -19.80 8.72 -0.96
N ASN A 946 -19.86 8.86 -2.29
CA ASN A 946 -21.11 8.91 -3.04
C ASN A 946 -21.68 7.51 -3.40
N GLY A 947 -21.08 6.43 -2.90
CA GLY A 947 -21.54 5.06 -3.12
C GLY A 947 -21.36 4.54 -4.56
N ALA A 948 -20.54 5.18 -5.38
CA ALA A 948 -20.34 4.86 -6.79
C ALA A 948 -19.14 3.90 -7.00
N CYS A 949 -19.17 2.74 -6.34
CA CYS A 949 -18.03 1.80 -6.35
C CYS A 949 -17.66 1.30 -7.76
N THR A 950 -18.60 1.36 -8.72
CA THR A 950 -18.39 0.90 -10.11
C THR A 950 -17.57 1.87 -10.94
N ALA A 951 -17.29 3.06 -10.41
CA ALA A 951 -16.36 4.00 -11.03
C ALA A 951 -14.93 3.44 -11.08
N CYS A 952 -14.56 2.62 -10.09
CA CYS A 952 -13.25 2.00 -9.99
C CYS A 952 -13.31 0.47 -10.12
N HIS A 953 -14.37 -0.17 -9.60
CA HIS A 953 -14.52 -1.63 -9.63
C HIS A 953 -15.40 -2.12 -10.78
N ASN A 954 -15.01 -3.22 -11.42
CA ASN A 954 -15.91 -3.95 -12.30
C ASN A 954 -16.63 -5.03 -11.48
N PRO A 955 -17.95 -4.92 -11.25
CA PRO A 955 -18.66 -5.87 -10.39
C PRO A 955 -18.86 -7.25 -11.03
N HIS A 956 -18.53 -7.42 -12.31
CA HIS A 956 -18.71 -8.67 -13.03
C HIS A 956 -17.42 -9.45 -13.28
N LEU A 957 -16.26 -8.82 -13.18
CA LEU A 957 -14.96 -9.47 -13.39
C LEU A 957 -14.12 -9.38 -12.11
N VAL A 958 -13.48 -10.48 -11.72
CA VAL A 958 -12.34 -10.44 -10.81
C VAL A 958 -11.23 -9.71 -11.56
N PHE A 959 -10.72 -8.64 -10.97
CA PHE A 959 -9.43 -8.11 -11.35
C PHE A 959 -8.44 -9.25 -11.14
N ALA A 960 -7.95 -9.87 -12.22
CA ALA A 960 -6.84 -10.79 -12.10
C ALA A 960 -5.69 -10.03 -11.42
N ASP A 961 -4.92 -10.73 -10.57
CA ASP A 961 -3.69 -10.26 -9.95
C ASP A 961 -2.62 -10.00 -11.03
N ASP A 962 -2.90 -9.00 -11.86
CA ASP A 962 -2.00 -8.45 -12.85
C ASP A 962 -1.47 -7.16 -12.20
N GLU A 963 -0.17 -7.17 -11.86
CA GLU A 963 0.49 -6.24 -10.93
C GLU A 963 0.39 -4.75 -11.35
N ASN A 964 -0.13 -4.46 -12.55
CA ASN A 964 -0.21 -3.13 -13.13
C ASN A 964 -1.66 -2.55 -13.24
N ILE A 965 -2.69 -3.28 -12.81
CA ILE A 965 -4.09 -2.85 -13.02
C ILE A 965 -4.49 -1.66 -12.12
N THR A 966 -3.92 -1.58 -10.92
CA THR A 966 -4.19 -0.52 -9.93
C THR A 966 -3.76 0.85 -10.45
N THR A 967 -2.55 0.94 -11.03
CA THR A 967 -2.03 2.16 -11.65
C THR A 967 -2.89 2.58 -12.85
N GLN A 968 -3.37 1.62 -13.64
CA GLN A 968 -4.27 1.89 -14.78
C GLN A 968 -5.66 2.39 -14.36
N ILE A 969 -6.22 1.92 -13.23
CA ILE A 969 -7.53 2.38 -12.74
C ILE A 969 -7.42 3.80 -12.20
N CYS A 970 -6.43 4.08 -11.35
CA CYS A 970 -6.23 5.40 -10.76
C CYS A 970 -5.89 6.46 -11.83
N SER A 971 -5.09 6.10 -12.83
CA SER A 971 -4.66 6.99 -13.93
C SER A 971 -5.77 7.47 -14.86
N ARG A 972 -6.92 6.77 -14.89
CA ARG A 972 -8.08 7.19 -15.69
C ARG A 972 -8.70 8.49 -15.20
N CYS A 973 -8.50 8.81 -13.92
CA CYS A 973 -9.09 9.97 -13.26
C CYS A 973 -8.04 10.92 -12.65
N HIS A 974 -6.87 10.41 -12.24
CA HIS A 974 -5.80 11.19 -11.59
C HIS A 974 -4.60 11.38 -12.52
N SER A 975 -4.06 12.61 -12.56
CA SER A 975 -2.83 12.92 -13.30
C SER A 975 -1.61 12.82 -12.39
N PHE A 976 -0.62 12.00 -12.76
CA PHE A 976 0.57 11.75 -11.93
C PHE A 976 1.66 12.81 -12.05
N LYS A 977 1.55 13.75 -13.00
CA LYS A 977 2.61 14.75 -13.26
C LYS A 977 2.83 15.76 -12.12
N ASP A 978 1.88 15.88 -11.19
CA ASP A 978 1.92 16.84 -10.08
C ASP A 978 2.09 16.16 -8.69
N HIS A 979 2.32 14.85 -8.61
CA HIS A 979 2.57 14.14 -7.34
C HIS A 979 4.03 14.31 -6.87
N ILE A 980 4.26 14.30 -5.55
CA ILE A 980 5.62 14.22 -4.98
C ILE A 980 6.07 12.76 -5.13
N LEU A 981 6.93 12.48 -6.11
CA LEU A 981 7.20 11.12 -6.57
C LEU A 981 8.31 10.44 -5.74
N HIS A 982 7.98 9.27 -5.20
CA HIS A 982 8.93 8.16 -5.05
C HIS A 982 8.91 7.35 -6.36
N PRO A 983 10.04 6.76 -6.80
CA PRO A 983 10.04 5.79 -7.90
C PRO A 983 8.97 4.71 -7.70
N MET A 984 8.22 4.42 -8.76
CA MET A 984 7.09 3.48 -8.79
C MET A 984 7.24 2.60 -10.03
N GLY A 985 7.06 1.29 -9.88
CA GLY A 985 7.28 0.31 -10.93
C GLY A 985 7.80 -1.02 -10.40
N GLU A 986 7.93 -2.02 -11.27
CA GLU A 986 8.38 -3.38 -10.92
C GLU A 986 9.79 -3.41 -10.29
N ASP A 987 10.64 -2.45 -10.65
CA ASP A 987 12.03 -2.36 -10.18
C ASP A 987 12.21 -1.62 -8.84
N ASP A 988 11.18 -0.87 -8.40
CA ASP A 988 11.23 -0.04 -7.20
C ASP A 988 10.26 -0.62 -6.17
N LEU A 989 10.76 -1.37 -5.19
CA LEU A 989 9.92 -2.08 -4.22
C LEU A 989 9.59 -1.22 -3.00
N ASP A 990 8.35 -1.26 -2.51
CA ASP A 990 7.97 -0.72 -1.21
C ASP A 990 8.70 -1.53 -0.13
N PRO A 991 9.61 -0.92 0.66
CA PRO A 991 10.46 -1.65 1.60
C PRO A 991 9.68 -2.23 2.80
N ARG A 992 8.40 -1.90 2.95
CA ARG A 992 7.53 -2.46 4.00
C ARG A 992 6.82 -3.73 3.54
N THR A 993 6.49 -3.84 2.25
CA THR A 993 5.72 -4.96 1.68
C THR A 993 6.51 -5.80 0.68
N ASN A 994 7.66 -5.30 0.21
CA ASN A 994 8.50 -5.86 -0.85
C ASN A 994 7.76 -6.11 -2.18
N GLU A 995 6.68 -5.35 -2.41
CA GLU A 995 5.92 -5.35 -3.67
C GLU A 995 6.30 -4.13 -4.52
N PRO A 996 6.15 -4.19 -5.85
CA PRO A 996 6.32 -3.05 -6.75
C PRO A 996 5.61 -1.81 -6.22
N MET A 997 6.35 -0.72 -6.09
CA MET A 997 5.84 0.51 -5.50
C MET A 997 4.83 1.13 -6.45
N GLY A 998 3.63 1.36 -5.94
CA GLY A 998 2.50 1.85 -6.71
C GLY A 998 1.67 2.84 -5.92
N CYS A 999 0.53 3.27 -6.49
CA CYS A 999 -0.31 4.27 -5.85
C CYS A 999 -0.76 3.85 -4.44
N LEU A 1000 -0.95 2.53 -4.21
CA LEU A 1000 -1.38 1.99 -2.92
C LEU A 1000 -0.26 1.84 -1.87
N SER A 1001 1.00 2.04 -2.26
CA SER A 1001 2.11 2.13 -1.31
C SER A 1001 1.94 3.36 -0.43
N CYS A 1002 1.46 4.48 -0.98
CA CYS A 1002 1.27 5.70 -0.21
C CYS A 1002 -0.20 5.99 0.12
N HIS A 1003 -1.16 5.47 -0.66
CA HIS A 1003 -2.59 5.74 -0.50
C HIS A 1003 -3.36 4.49 -0.12
N ASN A 1004 -4.41 4.65 0.69
CA ASN A 1004 -5.42 3.62 0.87
C ASN A 1004 -6.44 3.65 -0.28
N LYS A 1005 -6.87 2.47 -0.71
CA LYS A 1005 -7.82 2.29 -1.84
C LYS A 1005 -9.23 2.81 -1.56
N HIS A 1006 -9.61 2.91 -0.28
CA HIS A 1006 -10.99 3.16 0.15
C HIS A 1006 -11.12 4.45 0.98
N GLY A 1007 -10.32 4.58 2.04
CA GLY A 1007 -10.32 5.73 2.95
C GLY A 1007 -9.16 5.65 3.93
N SER A 1008 -8.82 6.75 4.59
CA SER A 1008 -7.87 6.77 5.71
C SER A 1008 -8.16 7.92 6.69
N GLU A 1009 -7.50 7.88 7.84
CA GLU A 1009 -7.52 8.96 8.83
C GLU A 1009 -6.78 10.22 8.37
N TYR A 1010 -6.04 10.16 7.26
CA TYR A 1010 -5.12 11.20 6.81
C TYR A 1010 -5.60 11.87 5.52
N GLU A 1011 -5.35 13.18 5.40
CA GLU A 1011 -5.72 13.97 4.22
C GLU A 1011 -5.13 13.32 2.94
N TYR A 1012 -5.86 13.39 1.82
CA TYR A 1012 -5.54 12.72 0.55
C TYR A 1012 -5.52 11.18 0.61
N ILE A 1013 -6.14 10.57 1.63
CA ILE A 1013 -6.29 9.13 1.77
C ILE A 1013 -4.92 8.43 1.89
N LEU A 1014 -3.98 9.07 2.58
CA LEU A 1014 -2.65 8.53 2.78
C LEU A 1014 -2.66 7.36 3.76
N ALA A 1015 -1.77 6.39 3.58
CA ALA A 1015 -1.66 5.21 4.46
C ALA A 1015 -1.10 5.55 5.86
N ALA A 1016 -0.43 6.69 6.01
CA ALA A 1016 0.12 7.21 7.28
C ALA A 1016 0.30 8.74 7.24
N ASP A 1017 0.63 9.36 8.37
CA ASP A 1017 0.81 10.82 8.48
C ASP A 1017 1.94 11.32 7.54
N PRO A 1018 1.66 12.29 6.63
CA PRO A 1018 2.64 12.86 5.72
C PRO A 1018 3.75 13.69 6.40
N LYS A 1019 3.62 14.05 7.68
CA LYS A 1019 4.60 14.88 8.41
C LYS A 1019 5.80 14.10 8.97
N GLY A 1020 5.98 12.85 8.57
CA GLY A 1020 7.15 12.05 8.96
C GLY A 1020 6.91 10.55 8.91
N PRO A 1021 5.94 10.00 9.65
CA PRO A 1021 5.73 8.55 9.76
C PRO A 1021 5.62 7.82 8.42
N LEU A 1022 4.87 8.36 7.45
CA LEU A 1022 4.74 7.74 6.13
C LEU A 1022 6.10 7.59 5.41
N CYS A 1023 6.93 8.63 5.45
CA CYS A 1023 8.25 8.63 4.82
C CYS A 1023 9.27 7.81 5.63
N VAL A 1024 9.18 7.83 6.97
CA VAL A 1024 10.09 7.13 7.88
C VAL A 1024 9.90 5.62 7.78
N GLN A 1025 8.67 5.13 7.66
CA GLN A 1025 8.39 3.71 7.49
C GLN A 1025 9.07 3.12 6.25
N CYS A 1026 9.36 3.94 5.23
CA CYS A 1026 10.03 3.50 4.00
C CYS A 1026 11.54 3.85 3.95
N HIS A 1027 12.06 4.61 4.91
CA HIS A 1027 13.45 5.12 4.89
C HIS A 1027 14.21 4.87 6.21
N THR A 1028 13.77 3.91 7.01
CA THR A 1028 14.38 3.52 8.29
C THR A 1028 15.86 3.17 8.18
N ASP A 1029 16.31 2.59 7.06
CA ASP A 1029 17.72 2.27 6.82
C ASP A 1029 18.58 3.51 6.52
N LYS A 1030 18.05 4.49 5.76
CA LYS A 1030 18.74 5.76 5.46
C LYS A 1030 18.81 6.71 6.65
N ILE A 1031 17.84 6.66 7.57
CA ILE A 1031 17.86 7.48 8.79
C ILE A 1031 18.91 6.96 9.79
N ARG A 1032 19.24 5.66 9.78
CA ARG A 1032 20.39 5.11 10.52
C ARG A 1032 21.73 5.60 9.97
N GLU A 1033 21.88 5.72 8.65
CA GLU A 1033 23.11 6.25 8.03
C GLU A 1033 23.32 7.76 8.23
N ILE A 1034 22.25 8.57 8.24
CA ILE A 1034 22.36 10.03 8.48
C ILE A 1034 22.71 10.37 9.95
N LYS A 1035 22.43 9.48 10.90
CA LYS A 1035 22.86 9.64 12.31
C LYS A 1035 24.32 9.22 12.57
N LEU A 1036 25.00 8.62 11.59
CA LEU A 1036 26.37 8.12 11.72
C LEU A 1036 27.41 8.88 10.88
N ASN A 1037 27.06 10.07 10.36
CA ASN A 1037 28.04 11.03 9.80
C ASN A 1037 28.01 12.39 10.52
#